data_AF-A0A9X3YQQ7-F1
#
_entry.id   AF-A0A9X3YQQ7-F1
#
_cell.length_a   1.000
_cell.length_b   1.000
_cell.length_c   1.000
_cell.angle_alpha   90.00
_cell.angle_beta   90.00
_cell.angle_gamma   90.00
#
_symmetry.space_group_name_H-M   'P 1'
#
loop_
_entity.id
_entity.type
_entity.pdbx_description
1 polymer ?
#
loop_
_entity_poly.entity_id
_entity_poly.type
_entity_poly.pdbx_seq_one_letter_code
_entity_poly.pdbx_strand_id
1 'polypeptide(L)'
;MNASRCATTALALGLAATAPVMHAATTYAGAVTGVQAHDAPGGSGGYSPGYAIQAAADRLTYVLGDADRIAPAAVAAGDVFAVKLLASAGSLPTTLDVAAGTGLLDVAAVRPVAGTWGVAIGMEVDGGSVTVNGRANVYAQSDDPVPTSAALGVRVRSGSATFQGAADIRTYTPGYSQGLWVYQGAVSFNGPATVLAQARGESTTGVYNAGGGASRIDFNQGASIAARAIYPSDNVHGVYNDNQNSRIRVVGALDITAVSQGSTAFGVRNQGLLEVAGNTVVAVTGPRSTHGIANTHRTARMNFGGDVDIAVTNTGGYVPFGNPTAVGNGYPGTSYVRFDGAVTATVAATTETYAIDNASTLQFTSATKRVSLAAASSCGTCDVYGIRNQGGSVQATGGLIVSASAASAGKAHAIRNVAAGGRGATVVVNETAGQLVQLDGDVVTGALPGETGTAATRIVLAAPGSFLHGGIAGYASADGYYHAGDTELTIGPGATWRHDGVDHRADFGGGKLAVAGSGVVDATRLLGNVLTIDGASGQGADVALSDRAVLRMYTDVTGVAGAPAAGRIVFGGGVGQFAAPGTVRIAIVRDPLFDSGALADNDAPVLYPIAASVVVDATPAAGGVAAFAAVSGRTEAVAVTVGGAARTALVQPAVALSADRRQILLKGLRVRVLPRDTIFLGGFDD
;
A
#
# COMPACT_ATOMS: atom_id res chain seq x y z
N MET A 1 -65.61 65.12 7.33
CA MET A 1 -65.99 65.29 5.91
C MET A 1 -64.98 66.21 5.25
N ASN A 2 -64.64 65.91 4.01
CA ASN A 2 -63.73 66.63 3.10
C ASN A 2 -62.22 66.53 3.39
N ALA A 3 -61.59 65.73 2.53
CA ALA A 3 -60.20 65.80 2.16
C ALA A 3 -59.87 67.13 1.48
N SER A 4 -58.67 67.66 1.73
CA SER A 4 -57.93 68.42 0.73
C SER A 4 -56.43 68.32 0.99
N ARG A 5 -55.69 68.23 -0.10
CA ARG A 5 -54.26 67.93 -0.23
C ARG A 5 -53.41 69.18 0.03
N CYS A 6 -52.19 68.98 0.53
CA CYS A 6 -51.04 69.74 0.04
C CYS A 6 -49.79 68.86 0.06
N ALA A 7 -49.14 68.79 -1.09
CA ALA A 7 -48.03 67.91 -1.43
C ALA A 7 -46.70 68.48 -0.94
N THR A 8 -45.84 67.63 -0.40
CA THR A 8 -44.43 67.94 -0.14
C THR A 8 -43.58 67.15 -1.13
N THR A 9 -42.90 67.88 -2.01
CA THR A 9 -41.97 67.40 -3.02
C THR A 9 -40.73 66.84 -2.34
N ALA A 10 -40.52 65.51 -2.38
CA ALA A 10 -39.28 64.88 -1.95
C ALA A 10 -38.30 64.79 -3.13
N LEU A 11 -37.15 65.44 -2.98
CA LEU A 11 -36.04 65.41 -3.92
C LEU A 11 -35.37 64.02 -3.86
N ALA A 12 -35.57 63.19 -4.88
CA ALA A 12 -34.89 61.91 -5.02
C ALA A 12 -33.48 62.13 -5.58
N LEU A 13 -32.45 61.98 -4.74
CA LEU A 13 -31.08 61.77 -5.19
C LEU A 13 -30.96 60.35 -5.75
N GLY A 14 -30.98 60.23 -7.08
CA GLY A 14 -30.63 59.01 -7.79
C GLY A 14 -29.14 58.74 -7.67
N LEU A 15 -28.74 57.92 -6.70
CA LEU A 15 -27.49 57.16 -6.80
C LEU A 15 -27.72 56.10 -7.88
N ALA A 16 -27.23 56.38 -9.09
CA ALA A 16 -27.14 55.40 -10.15
C ALA A 16 -26.25 54.25 -9.66
N ALA A 17 -26.86 53.13 -9.31
CA ALA A 17 -26.15 51.86 -9.22
C ALA A 17 -25.67 51.53 -10.64
N THR A 18 -24.40 51.83 -10.93
CA THR A 18 -23.76 51.34 -12.14
C THR A 18 -23.79 49.83 -12.08
N ALA A 19 -24.60 49.21 -12.95
CA ALA A 19 -24.54 47.78 -13.18
C ALA A 19 -23.07 47.40 -13.44
N PRO A 20 -22.55 46.29 -12.87
CA PRO A 20 -21.19 45.87 -13.16
C PRO A 20 -21.08 45.70 -14.68
N VAL A 21 -20.19 46.47 -15.30
CA VAL A 21 -19.85 46.32 -16.71
C VAL A 21 -19.24 44.92 -16.82
N MET A 22 -20.01 43.97 -17.35
CA MET A 22 -19.46 42.66 -17.69
C MET A 22 -18.44 42.88 -18.80
N HIS A 23 -17.16 42.80 -18.45
CA HIS A 23 -16.08 42.75 -19.44
C HIS A 23 -16.27 41.45 -20.24
N ALA A 24 -16.47 41.56 -21.55
CA ALA A 24 -16.51 40.37 -22.39
C ALA A 24 -15.10 39.79 -22.47
N ALA A 25 -14.97 38.48 -22.23
CA ALA A 25 -13.71 37.78 -22.34
C ALA A 25 -13.06 37.99 -23.72
N THR A 26 -11.79 38.38 -23.73
CA THR A 26 -11.02 38.61 -24.95
C THR A 26 -10.27 37.32 -25.32
N THR A 27 -10.26 36.96 -26.60
CA THR A 27 -9.40 35.89 -27.12
C THR A 27 -8.20 36.48 -27.86
N TYR A 28 -7.00 36.19 -27.36
CA TYR A 28 -5.74 36.58 -27.95
C TYR A 28 -5.22 35.46 -28.86
N ALA A 29 -5.07 35.75 -30.16
CA ALA A 29 -4.56 34.81 -31.16
C ALA A 29 -3.02 34.81 -31.29
N GLY A 30 -2.32 35.65 -30.53
CA GLY A 30 -0.86 35.67 -30.44
C GLY A 30 -0.37 34.94 -29.19
N ALA A 31 0.80 34.31 -29.27
CA ALA A 31 1.43 33.71 -28.09
C ALA A 31 2.01 34.80 -27.16
N VAL A 32 2.08 34.55 -25.86
CA VAL A 32 2.87 35.41 -24.97
C VAL A 32 4.34 35.04 -25.08
N THR A 33 5.19 35.98 -25.49
CA THR A 33 6.64 35.75 -25.68
C THR A 33 7.51 36.35 -24.56
N GLY A 34 6.96 37.22 -23.73
CA GLY A 34 7.73 37.93 -22.71
C GLY A 34 8.64 39.03 -23.30
N VAL A 35 8.36 39.47 -24.52
CA VAL A 35 9.07 40.55 -25.22
C VAL A 35 8.06 41.63 -25.58
N GLN A 36 8.09 42.76 -24.86
CA GLN A 36 7.09 43.83 -25.00
C GLN A 36 6.96 44.33 -26.44
N ALA A 37 8.09 44.54 -27.14
CA ALA A 37 8.10 45.04 -28.52
C ALA A 37 7.43 44.08 -29.52
N HIS A 38 7.30 42.81 -29.15
CA HIS A 38 6.62 41.80 -29.95
C HIS A 38 5.13 41.71 -29.61
N ASP A 39 4.79 41.67 -28.33
CA ASP A 39 3.47 41.28 -27.84
C ASP A 39 2.46 42.44 -27.69
N ALA A 40 2.94 43.68 -27.54
CA ALA A 40 2.09 44.87 -27.34
C ALA A 40 1.28 45.24 -28.61
N PRO A 41 0.20 46.03 -28.51
CA PRO A 41 -0.51 46.56 -29.67
C PRO A 41 0.42 47.27 -30.65
N GLY A 42 0.39 46.86 -31.92
CA GLY A 42 1.28 47.39 -32.96
C GLY A 42 2.72 46.87 -32.90
N GLY A 43 3.01 45.89 -32.04
CA GLY A 43 4.31 45.23 -31.94
C GLY A 43 4.65 44.36 -33.15
N SER A 44 5.90 43.88 -33.19
CA SER A 44 6.41 43.08 -34.32
C SER A 44 5.74 41.71 -34.48
N GLY A 45 5.03 41.22 -33.46
CA GLY A 45 4.25 39.98 -33.55
C GLY A 45 2.95 40.12 -34.34
N GLY A 46 2.49 41.35 -34.62
CA GLY A 46 1.29 41.61 -35.42
C GLY A 46 -0.02 41.18 -34.76
N TYR A 47 -0.07 41.11 -33.43
CA TYR A 47 -1.22 40.60 -32.68
C TYR A 47 -2.42 41.55 -32.74
N SER A 48 -3.63 40.97 -32.90
CA SER A 48 -4.90 41.69 -32.91
C SER A 48 -5.97 40.91 -32.12
N PRO A 49 -6.39 41.39 -30.93
CA PRO A 49 -5.77 42.49 -30.20
C PRO A 49 -4.35 42.13 -29.70
N GLY A 50 -3.49 43.13 -29.54
CA GLY A 50 -2.22 42.99 -28.80
C GLY A 50 -2.44 43.03 -27.28
N TYR A 51 -1.45 42.61 -26.51
CA TYR A 51 -1.56 42.51 -25.05
C TYR A 51 -1.36 43.85 -24.35
N ALA A 52 -2.21 44.17 -23.36
CA ALA A 52 -1.96 45.29 -22.47
C ALA A 52 -0.81 44.92 -21.51
N ILE A 53 0.35 45.59 -21.66
CA ILE A 53 1.57 45.26 -20.91
C ILE A 53 2.02 46.47 -20.07
N GLN A 54 2.21 46.25 -18.79
CA GLN A 54 2.93 47.15 -17.89
C GLN A 54 4.38 46.67 -17.80
N ALA A 55 5.31 47.46 -18.35
CA ALA A 55 6.73 47.13 -18.36
C ALA A 55 7.47 47.80 -17.20
N ALA A 56 8.27 47.00 -16.50
CA ALA A 56 9.33 47.45 -15.60
C ALA A 56 10.69 47.02 -16.17
N ALA A 57 11.77 47.60 -15.64
CA ALA A 57 13.13 47.36 -16.16
C ALA A 57 13.55 45.87 -16.14
N ASP A 58 12.97 45.06 -15.26
CA ASP A 58 13.32 43.66 -15.00
C ASP A 58 12.13 42.69 -15.14
N ARG A 59 10.93 43.18 -15.52
CA ARG A 59 9.70 42.36 -15.58
C ARG A 59 8.63 42.94 -16.50
N LEU A 60 7.86 42.07 -17.14
CA LEU A 60 6.63 42.43 -17.85
C LEU A 60 5.40 41.91 -17.11
N THR A 61 4.36 42.74 -17.00
CA THR A 61 3.05 42.36 -16.44
C THR A 61 1.98 42.50 -17.51
N TYR A 62 1.37 41.38 -17.91
CA TYR A 62 0.28 41.30 -18.87
C TYR A 62 -1.02 41.45 -18.09
N VAL A 63 -1.78 42.51 -18.38
CA VAL A 63 -3.04 42.82 -17.69
C VAL A 63 -4.19 42.19 -18.49
N LEU A 64 -4.79 41.17 -17.90
CA LEU A 64 -5.83 40.34 -18.52
C LEU A 64 -7.16 40.49 -17.76
N GLY A 65 -8.28 40.45 -18.47
CA GLY A 65 -9.62 40.38 -17.91
C GLY A 65 -9.97 39.00 -17.35
N ASP A 66 -11.11 38.89 -16.67
CA ASP A 66 -11.62 37.59 -16.22
C ASP A 66 -12.11 36.76 -17.42
N ALA A 67 -11.76 35.48 -17.43
CA ALA A 67 -12.03 34.53 -18.51
C ALA A 67 -11.36 34.85 -19.86
N ASP A 68 -10.40 35.79 -19.89
CA ASP A 68 -9.57 36.02 -21.07
C ASP A 68 -8.85 34.75 -21.49
N ARG A 69 -8.69 34.59 -22.81
CA ARG A 69 -8.17 33.38 -23.43
C ARG A 69 -6.95 33.66 -24.29
N ILE A 70 -5.87 32.91 -24.08
CA ILE A 70 -4.71 32.87 -24.97
C ILE A 70 -4.82 31.61 -25.82
N ALA A 71 -5.18 31.78 -27.09
CA ALA A 71 -5.41 30.68 -28.02
C ALA A 71 -4.81 31.01 -29.40
N PRO A 72 -3.50 30.80 -29.59
CA PRO A 72 -2.85 31.10 -30.84
C PRO A 72 -3.46 30.37 -32.02
N ALA A 73 -3.51 31.03 -33.17
CA ALA A 73 -3.92 30.39 -34.40
C ALA A 73 -2.97 29.25 -34.76
N ALA A 74 -3.53 28.11 -35.14
CA ALA A 74 -2.76 26.95 -35.55
C ALA A 74 -1.92 27.24 -36.81
N VAL A 75 -0.66 26.81 -36.80
CA VAL A 75 0.21 26.78 -37.98
C VAL A 75 0.23 25.37 -38.55
N ALA A 76 0.00 25.23 -39.86
CA ALA A 76 -0.14 23.92 -40.53
C ALA A 76 1.12 23.04 -40.50
N ALA A 77 2.28 23.59 -40.13
CA ALA A 77 3.51 22.86 -39.91
C ALA A 77 4.30 23.50 -38.76
N GLY A 78 4.66 22.71 -37.75
CA GLY A 78 5.45 23.15 -36.59
C GLY A 78 4.74 23.01 -35.25
N ASP A 79 5.39 23.51 -34.20
CA ASP A 79 4.90 23.49 -32.82
C ASP A 79 3.95 24.66 -32.55
N VAL A 80 2.98 24.47 -31.65
CA VAL A 80 2.03 25.51 -31.22
C VAL A 80 2.24 25.80 -29.73
N PHE A 81 2.45 27.07 -29.39
CA PHE A 81 2.68 27.52 -28.01
C PHE A 81 1.74 28.67 -27.66
N ALA A 82 0.99 28.57 -26.57
CA ALA A 82 0.17 29.68 -26.09
C ALA A 82 1.00 30.67 -25.24
N VAL A 83 1.90 30.16 -24.41
CA VAL A 83 2.95 30.96 -23.75
C VAL A 83 4.30 30.34 -24.09
N LYS A 84 5.26 31.16 -24.53
CA LYS A 84 6.61 30.75 -24.92
C LYS A 84 7.66 31.74 -24.44
N LEU A 85 8.19 31.51 -23.24
CA LEU A 85 9.22 32.37 -22.65
C LEU A 85 10.59 31.73 -22.84
N LEU A 86 11.44 32.35 -23.66
CA LEU A 86 12.78 31.88 -23.95
C LEU A 86 13.80 32.95 -23.54
N ALA A 87 14.63 32.68 -22.54
CA ALA A 87 15.68 33.61 -22.12
C ALA A 87 16.65 33.95 -23.27
N SER A 88 16.94 32.98 -24.15
CA SER A 88 17.76 33.18 -25.35
C SER A 88 17.13 34.11 -26.39
N ALA A 89 15.82 34.32 -26.35
CA ALA A 89 15.10 35.25 -27.21
C ALA A 89 14.86 36.62 -26.53
N GLY A 90 15.45 36.85 -25.36
CA GLY A 90 15.30 38.10 -24.61
C GLY A 90 14.02 38.22 -23.80
N SER A 91 13.33 37.10 -23.51
CA SER A 91 12.15 37.12 -22.63
C SER A 91 12.52 37.63 -21.24
N LEU A 92 11.80 38.64 -20.75
CA LEU A 92 11.89 39.08 -19.37
C LEU A 92 11.03 38.21 -18.45
N PRO A 93 11.32 38.15 -17.14
CA PRO A 93 10.38 37.67 -16.14
C PRO A 93 8.97 38.20 -16.42
N THR A 94 8.00 37.30 -16.47
CA THR A 94 6.64 37.62 -16.93
C THR A 94 5.62 37.33 -15.85
N THR A 95 4.70 38.27 -15.62
CA THR A 95 3.51 38.08 -14.79
C THR A 95 2.27 38.14 -15.68
N LEU A 96 1.43 37.10 -15.64
CA LEU A 96 0.10 37.09 -16.22
C LEU A 96 -0.87 37.46 -15.11
N ASP A 97 -1.34 38.70 -15.08
CA ASP A 97 -2.19 39.23 -14.02
C ASP A 97 -3.65 39.33 -14.46
N VAL A 98 -4.49 38.46 -13.90
CA VAL A 98 -5.84 38.17 -14.41
C VAL A 98 -6.88 38.76 -13.47
N ALA A 99 -7.59 39.79 -13.92
CA ALA A 99 -8.52 40.58 -13.11
C ALA A 99 -7.94 40.92 -11.72
N ALA A 100 -6.72 41.48 -11.72
CA ALA A 100 -5.94 41.81 -10.52
C ALA A 100 -5.77 40.62 -9.55
N GLY A 101 -5.51 39.43 -10.12
CA GLY A 101 -5.25 38.20 -9.38
C GLY A 101 -6.48 37.41 -8.92
N THR A 102 -7.68 37.80 -9.33
CA THR A 102 -8.93 37.14 -8.90
C THR A 102 -9.64 36.36 -10.00
N GLY A 103 -9.29 36.62 -11.26
CA GLY A 103 -9.94 36.04 -12.43
C GLY A 103 -9.44 34.66 -12.82
N LEU A 104 -10.01 34.12 -13.89
CA LEU A 104 -9.60 32.89 -14.56
C LEU A 104 -8.91 33.21 -15.89
N LEU A 105 -7.71 32.68 -16.09
CA LEU A 105 -7.02 32.66 -17.38
C LEU A 105 -7.26 31.32 -18.08
N ASP A 106 -7.68 31.37 -19.34
CA ASP A 106 -7.73 30.19 -20.21
C ASP A 106 -6.56 30.20 -21.21
N VAL A 107 -5.74 29.16 -21.19
CA VAL A 107 -4.59 28.99 -22.09
C VAL A 107 -4.81 27.74 -22.92
N ALA A 108 -4.88 27.87 -24.24
CA ALA A 108 -5.17 26.77 -25.14
C ALA A 108 -4.19 26.72 -26.31
N ALA A 109 -3.40 25.64 -26.38
CA ALA A 109 -2.58 25.32 -27.55
C ALA A 109 -3.19 24.12 -28.28
N VAL A 110 -3.75 24.34 -29.47
CA VAL A 110 -4.34 23.27 -30.29
C VAL A 110 -3.62 23.19 -31.62
N ARG A 111 -2.98 22.04 -31.86
CA ARG A 111 -2.31 21.70 -33.10
C ARG A 111 -3.23 20.79 -33.94
N PRO A 112 -3.79 21.27 -35.06
CA PRO A 112 -4.58 20.45 -35.97
C PRO A 112 -3.68 19.47 -36.72
N VAL A 113 -4.30 18.52 -37.44
CA VAL A 113 -3.58 17.55 -38.26
C VAL A 113 -2.69 18.27 -39.30
N ALA A 114 -1.39 18.04 -39.18
CA ALA A 114 -0.35 18.60 -40.04
C ALA A 114 0.39 17.51 -40.85
N GLY A 115 0.33 16.24 -40.42
CA GLY A 115 1.01 15.11 -41.08
C GLY A 115 2.53 15.10 -40.90
N THR A 116 3.06 16.04 -40.11
CA THR A 116 4.47 16.15 -39.72
C THR A 116 4.58 16.20 -38.21
N TRP A 117 5.73 15.78 -37.66
CA TRP A 117 5.96 15.85 -36.21
C TRP A 117 5.84 17.29 -35.71
N GLY A 118 5.19 17.44 -34.56
CA GLY A 118 5.17 18.69 -33.80
C GLY A 118 4.42 18.55 -32.49
N VAL A 119 4.48 19.60 -31.70
CA VAL A 119 4.03 19.59 -30.31
C VAL A 119 3.07 20.73 -30.05
N ALA A 120 1.98 20.45 -29.34
CA ALA A 120 1.16 21.48 -28.71
C ALA A 120 1.62 21.69 -27.27
N ILE A 121 2.01 22.91 -26.92
CA ILE A 121 2.43 23.27 -25.55
C ILE A 121 1.60 24.44 -25.04
N GLY A 122 0.88 24.24 -23.93
CA GLY A 122 0.12 25.32 -23.30
C GLY A 122 1.04 26.44 -22.82
N MET A 123 1.99 26.09 -21.95
CA MET A 123 3.02 27.03 -21.46
C MET A 123 4.41 26.42 -21.55
N GLU A 124 5.32 27.06 -22.27
CA GLU A 124 6.75 26.75 -22.30
C GLU A 124 7.54 27.87 -21.62
N VAL A 125 8.37 27.49 -20.64
CA VAL A 125 9.31 28.38 -19.97
C VAL A 125 10.70 27.77 -20.03
N ASP A 126 11.61 28.44 -20.74
CA ASP A 126 12.96 27.97 -21.04
C ASP A 126 14.00 29.03 -20.64
N GLY A 127 14.68 28.80 -19.52
CA GLY A 127 15.59 29.79 -18.92
C GLY A 127 14.91 31.01 -18.29
N GLY A 128 13.62 31.24 -18.55
CA GLY A 128 12.84 32.38 -18.06
C GLY A 128 12.04 32.08 -16.78
N SER A 129 11.11 32.98 -16.45
CA SER A 129 10.17 32.79 -15.34
C SER A 129 8.78 33.34 -15.65
N VAL A 130 7.74 32.60 -15.27
CA VAL A 130 6.34 33.05 -15.32
C VAL A 130 5.69 33.00 -13.94
N THR A 131 4.91 34.02 -13.61
CA THR A 131 3.95 34.01 -12.49
C THR A 131 2.55 34.23 -13.03
N VAL A 132 1.59 33.37 -12.67
CA VAL A 132 0.18 33.54 -12.99
C VAL A 132 -0.57 33.97 -11.74
N ASN A 133 -1.06 35.21 -11.73
CA ASN A 133 -1.90 35.75 -10.67
C ASN A 133 -3.37 35.55 -11.07
N GLY A 134 -4.11 34.79 -10.26
CA GLY A 134 -5.44 34.31 -10.61
C GLY A 134 -5.47 32.79 -10.77
N ARG A 135 -6.63 32.28 -11.17
CA ARG A 135 -6.81 30.86 -11.53
C ARG A 135 -6.36 30.64 -12.98
N ALA A 136 -5.92 29.44 -13.31
CA ALA A 136 -5.47 29.09 -14.66
C ALA A 136 -6.06 27.77 -15.13
N ASN A 137 -6.57 27.75 -16.36
CA ASN A 137 -6.81 26.54 -17.13
C ASN A 137 -5.76 26.48 -18.24
N VAL A 138 -5.00 25.38 -18.32
CA VAL A 138 -3.98 25.18 -19.34
C VAL A 138 -4.32 23.91 -20.12
N TYR A 139 -4.68 24.10 -21.38
CA TYR A 139 -5.06 23.04 -22.30
C TYR A 139 -4.05 22.91 -23.43
N ALA A 140 -3.60 21.69 -23.70
CA ALA A 140 -2.80 21.39 -24.89
C ALA A 140 -3.34 20.16 -25.62
N GLN A 141 -3.47 20.27 -26.94
CA GLN A 141 -3.96 19.19 -27.79
C GLN A 141 -3.22 19.15 -29.12
N SER A 142 -2.82 17.95 -29.54
CA SER A 142 -2.39 17.68 -30.91
C SER A 142 -3.31 16.64 -31.52
N ASP A 143 -3.82 16.92 -32.71
CA ASP A 143 -4.75 16.06 -33.45
C ASP A 143 -4.06 15.10 -34.42
N ASP A 144 -2.74 15.24 -34.61
CA ASP A 144 -2.00 14.36 -35.51
C ASP A 144 -2.13 12.89 -35.09
N PRO A 145 -2.09 11.97 -36.06
CA PRO A 145 -2.02 10.55 -35.75
C PRO A 145 -0.68 10.17 -35.11
N VAL A 146 -0.65 9.01 -34.47
CA VAL A 146 0.60 8.35 -34.03
C VAL A 146 1.49 8.08 -35.24
N PRO A 147 2.83 8.24 -35.16
CA PRO A 147 3.64 8.64 -33.99
C PRO A 147 3.95 10.15 -33.91
N THR A 148 3.36 10.98 -34.76
CA THR A 148 3.76 12.39 -34.95
C THR A 148 3.09 13.39 -34.01
N SER A 149 2.45 12.92 -32.95
CA SER A 149 1.52 13.71 -32.12
C SER A 149 2.00 13.81 -30.68
N ALA A 150 2.11 15.03 -30.17
CA ALA A 150 2.51 15.28 -28.78
C ALA A 150 1.80 16.49 -28.18
N ALA A 151 1.42 16.39 -26.91
CA ALA A 151 0.82 17.49 -26.14
C ALA A 151 1.48 17.62 -24.76
N LEU A 152 1.88 18.84 -24.39
CA LEU A 152 2.39 19.19 -23.06
C LEU A 152 1.59 20.35 -22.47
N GLY A 153 1.08 20.21 -21.25
CA GLY A 153 0.32 21.29 -20.61
C GLY A 153 1.26 22.43 -20.21
N VAL A 154 2.13 22.15 -19.24
CA VAL A 154 3.17 23.07 -18.77
C VAL A 154 4.53 22.42 -18.89
N ARG A 155 5.46 23.10 -19.55
CA ARG A 155 6.84 22.67 -19.77
C ARG A 155 7.80 23.70 -19.21
N VAL A 156 8.63 23.31 -18.25
CA VAL A 156 9.66 24.18 -17.65
C VAL A 156 11.05 23.56 -17.81
N ARG A 157 11.94 24.28 -18.49
CA ARG A 157 13.35 23.91 -18.72
C ARG A 157 14.26 24.99 -18.16
N SER A 158 15.10 24.67 -17.19
CA SER A 158 16.09 25.61 -16.63
C SER A 158 15.51 26.97 -16.19
N GLY A 159 14.22 27.00 -15.83
CA GLY A 159 13.45 28.22 -15.52
C GLY A 159 12.46 27.99 -14.39
N SER A 160 11.46 28.87 -14.26
CA SER A 160 10.44 28.75 -13.21
C SER A 160 9.01 29.10 -13.62
N ALA A 161 8.03 28.42 -13.02
CA ALA A 161 6.62 28.77 -13.15
C ALA A 161 5.93 28.77 -11.78
N THR A 162 5.20 29.84 -11.46
CA THR A 162 4.43 29.96 -10.21
C THR A 162 2.96 30.23 -10.53
N PHE A 163 2.06 29.41 -10.00
CA PHE A 163 0.61 29.59 -10.08
C PHE A 163 0.10 30.03 -8.71
N GLN A 164 -0.39 31.27 -8.60
CA GLN A 164 -0.86 31.81 -7.33
C GLN A 164 -2.25 31.28 -6.93
N GLY A 165 -3.16 31.13 -7.90
CA GLY A 165 -4.47 30.53 -7.70
C GLY A 165 -4.52 29.04 -8.05
N ALA A 166 -5.73 28.51 -8.16
CA ALA A 166 -5.96 27.14 -8.61
C ALA A 166 -5.51 26.96 -10.06
N ALA A 167 -4.94 25.80 -10.39
CA ALA A 167 -4.50 25.46 -11.73
C ALA A 167 -5.10 24.14 -12.20
N ASP A 168 -5.77 24.13 -13.35
CA ASP A 168 -6.20 22.93 -14.06
C ASP A 168 -5.37 22.77 -15.33
N ILE A 169 -4.62 21.68 -15.44
CA ILE A 169 -3.75 21.39 -16.57
C ILE A 169 -4.24 20.13 -17.27
N ARG A 170 -4.64 20.26 -18.52
CA ARG A 170 -5.19 19.15 -19.30
C ARG A 170 -4.48 18.97 -20.64
N THR A 171 -4.13 17.73 -20.95
CA THR A 171 -3.59 17.36 -22.25
C THR A 171 -4.35 16.22 -22.89
N TYR A 172 -4.49 16.29 -24.22
CA TYR A 172 -5.12 15.25 -25.02
C TYR A 172 -4.43 15.11 -26.38
N THR A 173 -4.08 13.89 -26.78
CA THR A 173 -3.45 13.64 -28.08
C THR A 173 -3.60 12.17 -28.48
N PRO A 174 -3.65 11.83 -29.77
CA PRO A 174 -3.47 10.45 -30.20
C PRO A 174 -2.09 9.86 -29.85
N GLY A 175 -1.05 10.67 -29.66
CA GLY A 175 0.32 10.21 -29.42
C GLY A 175 0.79 10.33 -27.98
N TYR A 176 1.81 11.17 -27.74
CA TYR A 176 2.48 11.35 -26.45
C TYR A 176 1.89 12.49 -25.63
N SER A 177 1.59 12.27 -24.34
CA SER A 177 0.88 13.27 -23.53
C SER A 177 1.51 13.48 -22.15
N GLN A 178 1.77 14.75 -21.80
CA GLN A 178 2.26 15.14 -20.48
C GLN A 178 1.54 16.35 -19.90
N GLY A 179 0.99 16.22 -18.71
CA GLY A 179 0.37 17.36 -18.02
C GLY A 179 1.43 18.40 -17.64
N LEU A 180 2.39 17.97 -16.82
CA LEU A 180 3.50 18.80 -16.35
C LEU A 180 4.84 18.15 -16.68
N TRP A 181 5.75 18.92 -17.27
CA TRP A 181 7.12 18.51 -17.57
C TRP A 181 8.13 19.49 -16.98
N VAL A 182 9.06 19.00 -16.17
CA VAL A 182 10.07 19.85 -15.53
C VAL A 182 11.47 19.24 -15.70
N TYR A 183 12.41 20.05 -16.17
CA TYR A 183 13.82 19.69 -16.33
C TYR A 183 14.72 20.82 -15.84
N GLN A 184 15.53 20.56 -14.81
CA GLN A 184 16.42 21.57 -14.19
C GLN A 184 15.72 22.89 -13.80
N GLY A 185 14.41 22.84 -13.53
CA GLY A 185 13.59 24.02 -13.24
C GLY A 185 12.77 23.88 -11.97
N ALA A 186 11.99 24.91 -11.66
CA ALA A 186 11.12 24.96 -10.49
C ALA A 186 9.67 25.28 -10.86
N VAL A 187 8.72 24.52 -10.31
CA VAL A 187 7.29 24.81 -10.45
C VAL A 187 6.64 24.84 -9.07
N SER A 188 5.85 25.88 -8.80
CA SER A 188 5.12 26.03 -7.54
C SER A 188 3.64 26.33 -7.78
N PHE A 189 2.77 25.53 -7.17
CA PHE A 189 1.32 25.75 -7.13
C PHE A 189 0.94 26.19 -5.71
N ASN A 190 0.52 27.45 -5.57
CA ASN A 190 0.09 28.01 -4.29
C ASN A 190 -1.41 27.83 -4.04
N GLY A 191 -2.20 27.61 -5.11
CA GLY A 191 -3.54 27.04 -5.04
C GLY A 191 -3.55 25.53 -5.29
N PRO A 192 -4.74 24.88 -5.25
CA PRO A 192 -4.88 23.47 -5.60
C PRO A 192 -4.57 23.24 -7.09
N ALA A 193 -3.95 22.11 -7.40
CA ALA A 193 -3.60 21.73 -8.77
C ALA A 193 -4.35 20.47 -9.22
N THR A 194 -4.94 20.52 -10.40
CA THR A 194 -5.50 19.37 -11.10
C THR A 194 -4.71 19.15 -12.37
N VAL A 195 -4.26 17.91 -12.60
CA VAL A 195 -3.51 17.54 -13.80
C VAL A 195 -4.18 16.33 -14.44
N LEU A 196 -4.59 16.44 -15.70
CA LEU A 196 -5.18 15.36 -16.48
C LEU A 196 -4.42 15.18 -17.79
N ALA A 197 -3.62 14.12 -17.88
CA ALA A 197 -2.96 13.71 -19.12
C ALA A 197 -3.70 12.55 -19.78
N GLN A 198 -4.10 12.71 -21.03
CA GLN A 198 -4.77 11.69 -21.82
C GLN A 198 -4.05 11.46 -23.13
N ALA A 199 -3.82 10.20 -23.49
CA ALA A 199 -3.25 9.85 -24.79
C ALA A 199 -3.81 8.55 -25.38
N ARG A 200 -3.53 8.29 -26.67
CA ARG A 200 -3.82 7.03 -27.38
C ARG A 200 -2.54 6.37 -27.96
N GLY A 201 -1.37 6.75 -27.48
CA GLY A 201 -0.07 6.39 -28.04
C GLY A 201 1.02 6.16 -26.99
N GLU A 202 2.27 6.05 -27.42
CA GLU A 202 3.36 5.36 -26.71
C GLU A 202 3.54 5.66 -25.20
N SER A 203 3.37 6.89 -24.73
CA SER A 203 3.51 7.22 -23.30
C SER A 203 2.62 8.38 -22.83
N THR A 204 2.04 8.21 -21.64
CA THR A 204 1.22 9.21 -20.94
C THR A 204 1.75 9.43 -19.55
N THR A 205 2.04 10.67 -19.16
CA THR A 205 2.45 11.00 -17.79
C THR A 205 1.71 12.21 -17.25
N GLY A 206 1.14 12.12 -16.04
CA GLY A 206 0.54 13.29 -15.39
C GLY A 206 1.60 14.33 -15.06
N VAL A 207 2.54 13.97 -14.19
CA VAL A 207 3.67 14.81 -13.78
C VAL A 207 4.98 14.09 -14.09
N TYR A 208 5.76 14.64 -15.02
CA TYR A 208 7.09 14.15 -15.36
C TYR A 208 8.17 15.14 -14.89
N ASN A 209 8.90 14.75 -13.86
CA ASN A 209 10.07 15.49 -13.39
C ASN A 209 11.33 14.81 -13.95
N ALA A 210 11.73 15.24 -15.14
CA ALA A 210 12.72 14.57 -16.00
C ALA A 210 14.19 14.75 -15.54
N GLY A 211 14.44 15.71 -14.64
CA GLY A 211 15.69 15.86 -13.87
C GLY A 211 17.03 15.63 -14.60
N GLY A 212 17.50 16.58 -15.40
CA GLY A 212 18.93 16.65 -15.80
C GLY A 212 19.85 17.32 -14.76
N GLY A 213 19.38 17.50 -13.52
CA GLY A 213 19.99 18.32 -12.48
C GLY A 213 18.99 18.54 -11.33
N ALA A 214 19.19 19.55 -10.49
CA ALA A 214 18.25 19.87 -9.42
C ALA A 214 16.95 20.47 -10.01
N SER A 215 15.85 19.74 -9.95
CA SER A 215 14.52 20.21 -10.32
C SER A 215 13.55 20.04 -9.15
N ARG A 216 12.57 20.96 -9.04
CA ARG A 216 11.66 21.03 -7.90
C ARG A 216 10.22 21.29 -8.35
N ILE A 217 9.29 20.55 -7.78
CA ILE A 217 7.85 20.80 -7.93
C ILE A 217 7.23 20.87 -6.53
N ASP A 218 6.53 21.97 -6.22
CA ASP A 218 5.81 22.15 -4.96
C ASP A 218 4.30 22.31 -5.20
N PHE A 219 3.51 21.46 -4.56
CA PHE A 219 2.06 21.54 -4.50
C PHE A 219 1.65 21.97 -3.08
N ASN A 220 1.46 23.27 -2.86
CA ASN A 220 1.29 23.82 -1.51
C ASN A 220 -0.11 23.63 -0.92
N GLN A 221 -1.12 23.32 -1.75
CA GLN A 221 -2.50 23.03 -1.31
C GLN A 221 -2.99 21.63 -1.72
N GLY A 222 -2.08 20.75 -2.16
CA GLY A 222 -2.42 19.41 -2.65
C GLY A 222 -2.57 19.34 -4.18
N ALA A 223 -2.74 18.12 -4.67
CA ALA A 223 -2.84 17.85 -6.10
C ALA A 223 -3.74 16.64 -6.41
N SER A 224 -4.50 16.74 -7.50
CA SER A 224 -5.21 15.61 -8.13
C SER A 224 -4.59 15.35 -9.51
N ILE A 225 -4.00 14.17 -9.70
CA ILE A 225 -3.24 13.81 -10.89
C ILE A 225 -3.85 12.57 -11.54
N ALA A 226 -4.31 12.70 -12.78
CA ALA A 226 -4.84 11.60 -13.58
C ALA A 226 -4.02 11.44 -14.87
N ALA A 227 -3.56 10.21 -15.12
CA ALA A 227 -2.92 9.82 -16.36
C ALA A 227 -3.69 8.64 -16.97
N ARG A 228 -4.18 8.81 -18.20
CA ARG A 228 -5.05 7.82 -18.87
C ARG A 228 -4.56 7.56 -20.27
N ALA A 229 -4.03 6.37 -20.48
CA ALA A 229 -3.85 5.84 -21.83
C ALA A 229 -5.12 5.15 -22.28
N ILE A 230 -5.63 5.55 -23.43
CA ILE A 230 -6.91 5.11 -23.99
C ILE A 230 -6.72 3.95 -24.97
N TYR A 231 -5.49 3.70 -25.46
CA TYR A 231 -5.18 2.61 -26.39
C TYR A 231 -4.23 1.55 -25.81
N PRO A 232 -4.11 0.37 -26.47
CA PRO A 232 -3.45 -0.80 -25.89
C PRO A 232 -1.91 -0.81 -25.89
N SER A 233 -1.20 0.28 -26.17
CA SER A 233 0.27 0.25 -26.31
C SER A 233 1.03 1.13 -25.31
N ASP A 234 0.32 1.78 -24.39
CA ASP A 234 0.83 3.00 -23.78
C ASP A 234 1.33 2.80 -22.34
N ASN A 235 2.56 3.21 -22.05
CA ASN A 235 3.05 3.25 -20.67
C ASN A 235 2.49 4.47 -19.94
N VAL A 236 1.93 4.26 -18.76
CA VAL A 236 1.25 5.29 -17.97
C VAL A 236 1.96 5.52 -16.65
N HIS A 237 2.19 6.79 -16.32
CA HIS A 237 2.66 7.20 -15.00
C HIS A 237 1.76 8.33 -14.47
N GLY A 238 1.22 8.19 -13.26
CA GLY A 238 0.60 9.35 -12.58
C GLY A 238 1.67 10.40 -12.31
N VAL A 239 2.68 10.00 -11.53
CA VAL A 239 3.91 10.75 -11.28
C VAL A 239 5.11 9.92 -11.71
N TYR A 240 6.00 10.54 -12.48
CA TYR A 240 7.33 10.01 -12.76
C TYR A 240 8.39 11.03 -12.33
N ASN A 241 9.03 10.78 -11.20
CA ASN A 241 10.15 11.57 -10.68
C ASN A 241 11.46 10.87 -11.07
N ASP A 242 12.04 11.25 -12.21
CA ASP A 242 12.97 10.39 -12.95
C ASP A 242 14.46 10.66 -12.67
N ASN A 243 14.79 11.45 -11.65
CA ASN A 243 16.18 11.67 -11.30
C ASN A 243 16.45 11.64 -9.81
N GLN A 244 17.63 11.18 -9.42
CA GLN A 244 18.08 11.17 -8.02
C GLN A 244 18.13 12.57 -7.38
N ASN A 245 18.26 13.64 -8.18
CA ASN A 245 18.34 15.02 -7.70
C ASN A 245 17.00 15.78 -7.82
N SER A 246 15.95 15.13 -8.31
CA SER A 246 14.66 15.77 -8.51
C SER A 246 13.76 15.62 -7.28
N ARG A 247 13.07 16.70 -6.91
CA ARG A 247 12.21 16.79 -5.72
C ARG A 247 10.77 17.11 -6.10
N ILE A 248 9.83 16.39 -5.49
CA ILE A 248 8.42 16.74 -5.47
C ILE A 248 7.98 16.85 -4.00
N ARG A 249 7.35 17.96 -3.64
CA ARG A 249 6.76 18.19 -2.32
C ARG A 249 5.28 18.49 -2.46
N VAL A 250 4.45 17.81 -1.68
CA VAL A 250 3.01 18.05 -1.59
C VAL A 250 2.67 18.33 -0.13
N VAL A 251 2.13 19.52 0.15
CA VAL A 251 1.74 19.91 1.52
C VAL A 251 0.31 19.45 1.84
N GLY A 252 -0.60 19.52 0.86
CA GLY A 252 -1.97 19.02 0.98
C GLY A 252 -2.12 17.53 0.66
N ALA A 253 -3.34 17.12 0.32
CA ALA A 253 -3.63 15.76 -0.13
C ALA A 253 -3.08 15.50 -1.54
N LEU A 254 -2.80 14.23 -1.85
CA LEU A 254 -2.34 13.77 -3.16
C LEU A 254 -3.23 12.64 -3.66
N ASP A 255 -4.03 12.91 -4.69
CA ASP A 255 -4.87 11.91 -5.35
C ASP A 255 -4.27 11.55 -6.70
N ILE A 256 -4.05 10.27 -6.96
CA ILE A 256 -3.45 9.77 -8.19
C ILE A 256 -4.34 8.69 -8.81
N THR A 257 -4.64 8.85 -10.10
CA THR A 257 -5.24 7.80 -10.94
C THR A 257 -4.37 7.55 -12.16
N ALA A 258 -3.88 6.31 -12.33
CA ALA A 258 -3.08 5.90 -13.48
C ALA A 258 -3.72 4.68 -14.16
N VAL A 259 -4.20 4.84 -15.39
CA VAL A 259 -4.91 3.77 -16.12
C VAL A 259 -4.26 3.54 -17.47
N SER A 260 -3.75 2.32 -17.68
CA SER A 260 -3.28 1.83 -18.98
C SER A 260 -4.20 0.74 -19.52
N GLN A 261 -4.61 0.85 -20.78
CA GLN A 261 -5.49 -0.13 -21.44
C GLN A 261 -4.74 -1.26 -22.16
N GLY A 262 -3.41 -1.23 -22.20
CA GLY A 262 -2.66 -2.32 -22.85
C GLY A 262 -1.17 -2.42 -22.56
N SER A 263 -0.63 -1.56 -21.68
CA SER A 263 0.76 -1.67 -21.24
C SER A 263 0.90 -1.52 -19.72
N THR A 264 2.06 -1.04 -19.31
CA THR A 264 2.48 -0.85 -17.93
C THR A 264 1.88 0.41 -17.33
N ALA A 265 1.52 0.35 -16.05
CA ALA A 265 1.00 1.50 -15.30
C ALA A 265 1.72 1.65 -13.96
N PHE A 266 2.11 2.89 -13.65
CA PHE A 266 2.62 3.28 -12.34
C PHE A 266 1.75 4.43 -11.80
N GLY A 267 1.32 4.34 -10.55
CA GLY A 267 0.79 5.51 -9.85
C GLY A 267 1.92 6.50 -9.60
N VAL A 268 2.95 6.06 -8.88
CA VAL A 268 4.20 6.80 -8.68
C VAL A 268 5.39 5.93 -9.06
N ARG A 269 6.25 6.47 -9.92
CA ARG A 269 7.60 5.96 -10.18
C ARG A 269 8.62 7.00 -9.73
N ASN A 270 9.41 6.68 -8.72
CA ASN A 270 10.30 7.63 -8.05
C ASN A 270 11.77 7.18 -8.09
N GLN A 271 12.63 8.08 -8.54
CA GLN A 271 14.09 7.94 -8.49
C GLN A 271 14.76 8.97 -7.57
N GLY A 272 14.05 10.06 -7.22
CA GLY A 272 14.53 11.15 -6.37
C GLY A 272 13.81 11.23 -5.03
N LEU A 273 13.44 12.44 -4.62
CA LEU A 273 12.72 12.71 -3.37
C LEU A 273 11.25 13.04 -3.64
N LEU A 274 10.34 12.28 -3.03
CA LEU A 274 8.92 12.60 -2.93
C LEU A 274 8.52 12.75 -1.46
N GLU A 275 7.94 13.89 -1.10
CA GLU A 275 7.44 14.16 0.25
C GLU A 275 5.98 14.60 0.16
N VAL A 276 5.09 13.91 0.87
CA VAL A 276 3.65 14.24 0.94
C VAL A 276 3.27 14.38 2.40
N ALA A 277 2.79 15.54 2.82
CA ALA A 277 2.39 15.78 4.21
C ALA A 277 0.94 15.37 4.48
N GLY A 278 0.04 15.53 3.50
CA GLY A 278 -1.37 15.15 3.63
C GLY A 278 -1.65 13.68 3.33
N ASN A 279 -2.94 13.35 3.26
CA ASN A 279 -3.41 12.02 2.88
C ASN A 279 -3.12 11.74 1.40
N THR A 280 -2.86 10.48 1.07
CA THR A 280 -2.57 10.06 -0.31
C THR A 280 -3.52 8.96 -0.74
N VAL A 281 -4.11 9.09 -1.93
CA VAL A 281 -4.86 8.01 -2.60
C VAL A 281 -4.20 7.69 -3.93
N VAL A 282 -3.92 6.42 -4.21
CA VAL A 282 -3.32 5.97 -5.46
C VAL A 282 -4.12 4.80 -6.04
N ALA A 283 -4.77 5.03 -7.18
CA ALA A 283 -5.47 3.99 -7.93
C ALA A 283 -4.76 3.72 -9.26
N VAL A 284 -4.39 2.45 -9.50
CA VAL A 284 -3.63 2.05 -10.67
C VAL A 284 -4.25 0.83 -11.34
N THR A 285 -4.42 0.90 -12.65
CA THR A 285 -4.94 -0.22 -13.45
C THR A 285 -4.11 -0.41 -14.71
N GLY A 286 -3.70 -1.65 -14.99
CA GLY A 286 -2.97 -1.99 -16.21
C GLY A 286 -2.95 -3.50 -16.48
N PRO A 287 -2.87 -3.94 -17.75
CA PRO A 287 -2.79 -5.36 -18.08
C PRO A 287 -1.38 -5.94 -18.02
N ARG A 288 -0.34 -5.11 -17.79
CA ARG A 288 1.05 -5.55 -17.65
C ARG A 288 1.57 -5.29 -16.24
N SER A 289 2.87 -5.03 -16.07
CA SER A 289 3.43 -4.51 -14.82
C SER A 289 2.62 -3.32 -14.33
N THR A 290 2.09 -3.42 -13.11
CA THR A 290 1.16 -2.44 -12.54
C THR A 290 1.59 -2.16 -11.10
N HIS A 291 1.99 -0.93 -10.82
CA HIS A 291 2.55 -0.57 -9.51
C HIS A 291 1.84 0.63 -8.91
N GLY A 292 1.49 0.55 -7.63
CA GLY A 292 0.93 1.68 -6.87
C GLY A 292 1.96 2.79 -6.73
N ILE A 293 2.92 2.58 -5.81
CA ILE A 293 4.10 3.42 -5.67
C ILE A 293 5.37 2.57 -5.77
N ALA A 294 6.39 3.05 -6.46
CA ALA A 294 7.64 2.32 -6.61
C ALA A 294 8.86 3.25 -6.57
N ASN A 295 9.80 2.96 -5.68
CA ASN A 295 11.16 3.48 -5.77
C ASN A 295 11.93 2.66 -6.81
N THR A 296 12.36 3.31 -7.89
CA THR A 296 13.10 2.67 -8.99
C THR A 296 14.55 3.15 -9.09
N HIS A 297 15.12 3.63 -7.98
CA HIS A 297 16.54 3.97 -7.88
C HIS A 297 17.04 3.79 -6.45
N ARG A 298 18.33 3.49 -6.29
CA ARG A 298 18.95 3.19 -4.98
C ARG A 298 18.90 4.37 -4.00
N THR A 299 18.97 5.61 -4.48
CA THR A 299 18.90 6.81 -3.61
C THR A 299 17.49 7.37 -3.46
N ALA A 300 16.48 6.72 -4.06
CA ALA A 300 15.11 7.22 -4.03
C ALA A 300 14.55 7.25 -2.59
N ARG A 301 13.76 8.27 -2.29
CA ARG A 301 13.13 8.52 -0.98
C ARG A 301 11.66 8.87 -1.18
N MET A 302 10.77 8.20 -0.46
CA MET A 302 9.36 8.59 -0.35
C MET A 302 8.96 8.71 1.12
N ASN A 303 8.36 9.83 1.49
CA ASN A 303 7.84 10.09 2.83
C ASN A 303 6.37 10.50 2.73
N PHE A 304 5.50 9.80 3.46
CA PHE A 304 4.06 10.08 3.54
C PHE A 304 3.68 10.38 5.00
N GLY A 305 3.28 11.62 5.26
CA GLY A 305 2.90 12.12 6.58
C GLY A 305 1.45 11.77 6.99
N GLY A 306 0.52 11.74 6.03
CA GLY A 306 -0.88 11.40 6.25
C GLY A 306 -1.20 9.92 6.03
N ASP A 307 -2.49 9.60 6.07
CA ASP A 307 -2.99 8.25 5.78
C ASP A 307 -2.85 7.97 4.27
N VAL A 308 -2.51 6.73 3.90
CA VAL A 308 -2.25 6.31 2.51
C VAL A 308 -3.15 5.14 2.11
N ASP A 309 -3.87 5.30 1.00
CA ASP A 309 -4.67 4.24 0.37
C ASP A 309 -4.14 3.95 -1.04
N ILE A 310 -3.82 2.69 -1.32
CA ILE A 310 -3.28 2.23 -2.59
C ILE A 310 -4.12 1.06 -3.10
N ALA A 311 -4.64 1.19 -4.31
CA ALA A 311 -5.36 0.14 -5.03
C ALA A 311 -4.68 -0.15 -6.37
N VAL A 312 -4.31 -1.40 -6.58
CA VAL A 312 -3.66 -1.88 -7.80
C VAL A 312 -4.48 -3.01 -8.41
N THR A 313 -4.87 -2.84 -9.67
CA THR A 313 -5.55 -3.87 -10.45
C THR A 313 -4.73 -4.23 -11.67
N ASN A 314 -4.25 -5.47 -11.71
CA ASN A 314 -3.63 -6.05 -12.89
C ASN A 314 -4.61 -7.03 -13.57
N THR A 315 -4.77 -6.88 -14.89
CA THR A 315 -5.73 -7.67 -15.67
C THR A 315 -5.09 -8.62 -16.68
N GLY A 316 -3.75 -8.71 -16.73
CA GLY A 316 -3.05 -9.56 -17.69
C GLY A 316 -1.69 -10.08 -17.22
N GLY A 317 -1.18 -11.07 -17.96
CA GLY A 317 -0.07 -11.94 -17.55
C GLY A 317 1.36 -11.42 -17.81
N TYR A 318 1.53 -10.44 -18.70
CA TYR A 318 2.87 -10.05 -19.18
C TYR A 318 3.46 -8.89 -18.35
N VAL A 319 4.56 -9.15 -17.64
CA VAL A 319 5.08 -8.27 -16.57
C VAL A 319 6.54 -7.82 -16.80
N PRO A 320 6.82 -7.00 -17.82
CA PRO A 320 8.19 -6.66 -18.23
C PRO A 320 9.00 -5.82 -17.22
N PHE A 321 8.34 -5.10 -16.32
CA PHE A 321 8.97 -4.28 -15.28
C PHE A 321 8.82 -4.89 -13.87
N GLY A 322 8.45 -6.17 -13.81
CA GLY A 322 8.16 -6.87 -12.57
C GLY A 322 6.67 -7.05 -12.30
N ASN A 323 6.39 -7.88 -11.31
CA ASN A 323 5.05 -8.30 -10.93
C ASN A 323 4.23 -7.16 -10.29
N PRO A 324 2.89 -7.21 -10.37
CA PRO A 324 2.03 -6.19 -9.81
C PRO A 324 2.27 -6.00 -8.32
N THR A 325 2.45 -4.74 -7.90
CA THR A 325 2.91 -4.38 -6.55
C THR A 325 2.24 -3.11 -6.03
N ALA A 326 1.68 -3.10 -4.82
CA ALA A 326 1.18 -1.85 -4.24
C ALA A 326 2.32 -0.91 -3.79
N VAL A 327 3.26 -1.42 -2.99
CA VAL A 327 4.43 -0.67 -2.52
C VAL A 327 5.73 -1.37 -2.91
N GLY A 328 6.47 -0.77 -3.85
CA GLY A 328 7.75 -1.26 -4.35
C GLY A 328 8.94 -0.45 -3.83
N ASN A 329 9.93 -1.14 -3.28
CA ASN A 329 11.21 -0.57 -2.84
C ASN A 329 12.35 -1.55 -3.13
N GLY A 330 12.38 -2.04 -4.38
CA GLY A 330 13.18 -3.19 -4.80
C GLY A 330 14.66 -2.92 -5.07
N TYR A 331 15.17 -1.69 -4.86
CA TYR A 331 16.58 -1.39 -5.06
C TYR A 331 17.41 -1.65 -3.79
N PRO A 332 18.34 -2.60 -3.80
CA PRO A 332 19.20 -2.92 -2.67
C PRO A 332 19.82 -1.74 -1.89
N GLY A 333 19.54 -1.69 -0.59
CA GLY A 333 20.50 -1.24 0.44
C GLY A 333 20.55 0.25 0.74
N THR A 334 19.93 1.10 -0.08
CA THR A 334 19.92 2.54 0.20
C THR A 334 18.59 3.23 -0.03
N SER A 335 17.60 2.66 -0.75
CA SER A 335 16.31 3.34 -0.99
C SER A 335 15.42 3.30 0.25
N TYR A 336 14.49 4.25 0.37
CA TYR A 336 13.70 4.42 1.60
C TYR A 336 12.25 4.77 1.30
N VAL A 337 11.32 4.13 2.02
CA VAL A 337 9.90 4.48 2.05
C VAL A 337 9.44 4.56 3.51
N ARG A 338 8.77 5.66 3.86
CA ARG A 338 8.24 5.90 5.21
C ARG A 338 6.79 6.33 5.17
N PHE A 339 6.01 5.72 6.05
CA PHE A 339 4.61 6.06 6.31
C PHE A 339 4.44 6.44 7.79
N ASP A 340 3.93 7.64 8.04
CA ASP A 340 3.62 8.13 9.38
C ASP A 340 2.13 7.98 9.76
N GLY A 341 1.24 7.83 8.77
CA GLY A 341 -0.19 7.57 8.95
C GLY A 341 -0.59 6.09 8.89
N ALA A 342 -1.90 5.83 8.78
CA ALA A 342 -2.44 4.52 8.44
C ALA A 342 -2.12 4.17 6.98
N VAL A 343 -2.01 2.88 6.68
CA VAL A 343 -1.78 2.41 5.31
C VAL A 343 -2.77 1.31 4.95
N THR A 344 -3.46 1.49 3.83
CA THR A 344 -4.23 0.43 3.16
C THR A 344 -3.60 0.19 1.80
N ALA A 345 -3.15 -1.03 1.53
CA ALA A 345 -2.54 -1.41 0.26
C ALA A 345 -3.22 -2.67 -0.25
N THR A 346 -3.89 -2.56 -1.39
CA THR A 346 -4.65 -3.64 -2.01
C THR A 346 -4.14 -3.93 -3.42
N VAL A 347 -3.93 -5.20 -3.72
CA VAL A 347 -3.55 -5.66 -5.05
C VAL A 347 -4.42 -6.84 -5.47
N ALA A 348 -5.03 -6.72 -6.64
CA ALA A 348 -5.71 -7.81 -7.33
C ALA A 348 -5.03 -8.01 -8.69
N ALA A 349 -4.53 -9.21 -8.96
CA ALA A 349 -3.72 -9.50 -10.14
C ALA A 349 -4.10 -10.84 -10.80
N THR A 350 -3.59 -11.03 -12.02
CA THR A 350 -3.67 -12.31 -12.76
C THR A 350 -2.32 -13.04 -12.82
N THR A 351 -1.35 -12.59 -12.02
CA THR A 351 0.04 -13.08 -11.95
C THR A 351 0.49 -13.17 -10.49
N GLU A 352 1.71 -13.65 -10.24
CA GLU A 352 2.35 -13.48 -8.93
C GLU A 352 2.31 -12.00 -8.52
N THR A 353 2.05 -11.72 -7.24
CA THR A 353 1.79 -10.33 -6.81
C THR A 353 2.16 -10.07 -5.36
N TYR A 354 2.42 -8.80 -5.06
CA TYR A 354 2.94 -8.35 -3.77
C TYR A 354 2.16 -7.13 -3.27
N ALA A 355 1.66 -7.15 -2.03
CA ALA A 355 1.27 -5.88 -1.40
C ALA A 355 2.52 -5.02 -1.13
N ILE A 356 3.61 -5.65 -0.65
CA ILE A 356 4.93 -5.02 -0.51
C ILE A 356 6.00 -5.88 -1.17
N ASP A 357 6.84 -5.26 -1.99
CA ASP A 357 8.11 -5.82 -2.46
C ASP A 357 9.27 -4.90 -2.08
N ASN A 358 10.15 -5.37 -1.20
CA ASN A 358 11.18 -4.56 -0.57
C ASN A 358 12.56 -5.25 -0.62
N ALA A 359 13.59 -4.47 -0.95
CA ALA A 359 15.00 -4.88 -0.86
C ALA A 359 15.89 -3.84 -0.15
N SER A 360 15.26 -2.84 0.49
CA SER A 360 15.92 -1.76 1.21
C SER A 360 15.15 -1.43 2.49
N THR A 361 14.96 -0.16 2.87
CA THR A 361 14.31 0.21 4.13
C THR A 361 12.87 0.68 3.91
N LEU A 362 11.93 0.04 4.60
CA LEU A 362 10.51 0.42 4.62
C LEU A 362 10.03 0.53 6.08
N GLN A 363 9.40 1.65 6.43
CA GLN A 363 8.95 1.92 7.79
C GLN A 363 7.49 2.37 7.87
N PHE A 364 6.71 1.72 8.73
CA PHE A 364 5.43 2.19 9.26
C PHE A 364 5.65 2.62 10.71
N THR A 365 5.66 3.93 10.93
CA THR A 365 6.23 4.53 12.15
C THR A 365 5.18 4.79 13.23
N SER A 366 3.90 4.81 12.86
CA SER A 366 2.82 4.98 13.82
C SER A 366 2.64 3.75 14.70
N ALA A 367 2.62 3.97 16.02
CA ALA A 367 2.32 2.93 17.01
C ALA A 367 0.81 2.64 17.14
N THR A 368 -0.06 3.52 16.65
CA THR A 368 -1.51 3.46 16.88
C THR A 368 -2.32 3.36 15.60
N LYS A 369 -1.75 3.75 14.46
CA LYS A 369 -2.40 3.61 13.16
C LYS A 369 -2.19 2.19 12.62
N ARG A 370 -3.20 1.70 11.91
CA ARG A 370 -3.23 0.36 11.35
C ARG A 370 -2.55 0.34 9.97
N VAL A 371 -1.82 -0.74 9.71
CA VAL A 371 -1.39 -1.14 8.36
C VAL A 371 -2.22 -2.33 7.91
N SER A 372 -2.87 -2.23 6.76
CA SER A 372 -3.69 -3.27 6.15
C SER A 372 -3.18 -3.58 4.74
N LEU A 373 -2.67 -4.80 4.56
CA LEU A 373 -2.11 -5.28 3.31
C LEU A 373 -2.99 -6.41 2.78
N ALA A 374 -3.50 -6.27 1.56
CA ALA A 374 -4.25 -7.31 0.88
C ALA A 374 -3.64 -7.58 -0.49
N ALA A 375 -3.29 -8.82 -0.76
CA ALA A 375 -2.79 -9.26 -2.06
C ALA A 375 -3.60 -10.48 -2.50
N ALA A 376 -4.07 -10.46 -3.73
CA ALA A 376 -4.84 -11.55 -4.31
C ALA A 376 -4.44 -11.79 -5.76
N SER A 377 -4.30 -13.06 -6.13
CA SER A 377 -4.06 -13.47 -7.52
C SER A 377 -5.08 -14.50 -7.98
N SER A 378 -5.60 -14.33 -9.19
CA SER A 378 -6.43 -15.34 -9.85
C SER A 378 -5.62 -16.40 -10.61
N CYS A 379 -4.28 -16.29 -10.63
CA CYS A 379 -3.41 -17.29 -11.25
C CYS A 379 -3.29 -18.54 -10.36
N GLY A 380 -3.73 -19.69 -10.88
CA GLY A 380 -3.87 -20.93 -10.10
C GLY A 380 -2.57 -21.57 -9.60
N THR A 381 -1.41 -21.08 -9.99
CA THR A 381 -0.09 -21.59 -9.55
C THR A 381 0.83 -20.48 -9.06
N CYS A 382 0.34 -19.23 -9.00
CA CYS A 382 1.17 -18.09 -8.65
C CYS A 382 1.15 -17.90 -7.14
N ASP A 383 2.34 -17.63 -6.59
CA ASP A 383 2.45 -17.25 -5.19
C ASP A 383 1.95 -15.81 -4.99
N VAL A 384 1.49 -15.53 -3.78
CA VAL A 384 0.95 -14.24 -3.38
C VAL A 384 1.60 -13.82 -2.07
N TYR A 385 2.03 -12.56 -1.99
CA TYR A 385 2.79 -12.08 -0.85
C TYR A 385 2.15 -10.84 -0.25
N GLY A 386 1.89 -10.87 1.06
CA GLY A 386 1.67 -9.65 1.83
C GLY A 386 2.95 -8.82 1.87
N ILE A 387 4.03 -9.41 2.38
CA ILE A 387 5.34 -8.80 2.43
C ILE A 387 6.38 -9.72 1.81
N ARG A 388 7.02 -9.29 0.72
CA ARG A 388 8.23 -9.89 0.16
C ARG A 388 9.42 -9.00 0.48
N ASN A 389 10.33 -9.46 1.34
CA ASN A 389 11.53 -8.74 1.74
C ASN A 389 12.78 -9.52 1.34
N GLN A 390 13.70 -8.88 0.61
CA GLN A 390 14.91 -9.50 0.05
C GLN A 390 16.16 -8.66 0.32
N GLY A 391 16.89 -8.99 1.39
CA GLY A 391 18.08 -8.24 1.79
C GLY A 391 17.78 -6.81 2.24
N GLY A 392 16.59 -6.57 2.80
CA GLY A 392 16.11 -5.26 3.27
C GLY A 392 15.56 -5.30 4.69
N SER A 393 15.02 -4.17 5.17
CA SER A 393 14.34 -4.02 6.45
C SER A 393 12.90 -3.54 6.25
N VAL A 394 11.97 -4.19 6.96
CA VAL A 394 10.57 -3.76 7.09
C VAL A 394 10.25 -3.64 8.57
N GLN A 395 9.81 -2.45 8.99
CA GLN A 395 9.44 -2.18 10.38
C GLN A 395 8.00 -1.69 10.45
N ALA A 396 7.16 -2.40 11.20
CA ALA A 396 5.81 -1.99 11.56
C ALA A 396 5.74 -1.74 13.07
N THR A 397 5.71 -0.47 13.46
CA THR A 397 5.71 -0.04 14.88
C THR A 397 4.40 -0.41 15.59
N GLY A 398 3.28 -0.24 14.88
CA GLY A 398 1.93 -0.57 15.33
C GLY A 398 1.36 -1.86 14.73
N GLY A 399 0.03 -1.92 14.61
CA GLY A 399 -0.70 -3.11 14.17
C GLY A 399 -0.58 -3.39 12.67
N LEU A 400 -0.60 -4.67 12.32
CA LEU A 400 -0.45 -5.15 10.94
C LEU A 400 -1.51 -6.21 10.64
N ILE A 401 -2.31 -5.97 9.60
CA ILE A 401 -3.25 -6.94 9.04
C ILE A 401 -2.74 -7.31 7.65
N VAL A 402 -2.57 -8.59 7.39
CA VAL A 402 -2.16 -9.15 6.11
C VAL A 402 -3.16 -10.21 5.69
N SER A 403 -3.71 -10.05 4.49
CA SER A 403 -4.51 -11.06 3.80
C SER A 403 -3.87 -11.38 2.46
N ALA A 404 -3.25 -12.55 2.35
CA ALA A 404 -2.71 -13.08 1.10
C ALA A 404 -3.64 -14.20 0.58
N SER A 405 -4.14 -14.05 -0.64
CA SER A 405 -5.06 -15.01 -1.25
C SER A 405 -4.53 -15.49 -2.59
N ALA A 406 -3.91 -16.67 -2.59
CA ALA A 406 -3.52 -17.37 -3.82
C ALA A 406 -4.68 -18.22 -4.36
N ALA A 407 -4.75 -18.37 -5.68
CA ALA A 407 -5.70 -19.29 -6.31
C ALA A 407 -5.12 -20.71 -6.38
N SER A 408 -5.98 -21.71 -6.16
CA SER A 408 -5.69 -23.14 -6.34
C SER A 408 -4.41 -23.64 -5.64
N ALA A 409 -3.30 -23.82 -6.36
CA ALA A 409 -2.07 -24.46 -5.88
C ALA A 409 -0.96 -23.45 -5.53
N GLY A 410 -1.17 -22.15 -5.76
CA GLY A 410 -0.21 -21.11 -5.37
C GLY A 410 -0.10 -20.97 -3.85
N LYS A 411 1.06 -20.50 -3.36
CA LYS A 411 1.29 -20.28 -1.93
C LYS A 411 0.89 -18.87 -1.52
N ALA A 412 0.24 -18.76 -0.37
CA ALA A 412 -0.04 -17.48 0.27
C ALA A 412 0.98 -17.23 1.38
N HIS A 413 1.80 -16.20 1.20
CA HIS A 413 2.78 -15.77 2.19
C HIS A 413 2.31 -14.48 2.86
N ALA A 414 2.08 -14.53 4.17
CA ALA A 414 1.90 -13.30 4.93
C ALA A 414 3.21 -12.50 4.92
N ILE A 415 4.33 -13.18 5.19
CA ILE A 415 5.69 -12.61 5.20
C ILE A 415 6.65 -13.62 4.58
N ARG A 416 7.39 -13.21 3.56
CA ARG A 416 8.59 -13.89 3.09
C ARG A 416 9.78 -12.96 3.23
N ASN A 417 10.68 -13.28 4.15
CA ASN A 417 11.84 -12.50 4.51
C ASN A 417 13.12 -13.31 4.26
N VAL A 418 13.94 -12.91 3.29
CA VAL A 418 15.16 -13.64 2.95
C VAL A 418 16.36 -12.73 2.83
N ALA A 419 17.51 -13.19 3.33
CA ALA A 419 18.79 -12.59 3.00
C ALA A 419 19.06 -12.72 1.49
N ALA A 420 19.58 -11.64 0.89
CA ALA A 420 19.80 -11.55 -0.56
C ALA A 420 20.79 -10.44 -0.93
N GLY A 421 21.65 -10.72 -1.92
CA GLY A 421 22.64 -9.79 -2.45
C GLY A 421 23.73 -9.42 -1.44
N GLY A 422 24.24 -10.41 -0.70
CA GLY A 422 25.29 -10.28 0.31
C GLY A 422 24.83 -9.57 1.60
N ARG A 423 23.52 -9.49 1.84
CA ARG A 423 22.93 -8.71 2.95
C ARG A 423 21.92 -9.54 3.71
N GLY A 424 21.90 -9.34 5.03
CA GLY A 424 20.83 -9.86 5.88
C GLY A 424 19.50 -9.16 5.61
N ALA A 425 18.43 -9.69 6.19
CA ALA A 425 17.09 -9.14 6.04
C ALA A 425 16.33 -9.12 7.36
N THR A 426 15.56 -8.06 7.63
CA THR A 426 14.84 -7.90 8.89
C THR A 426 13.38 -7.55 8.66
N VAL A 427 12.49 -8.19 9.41
CA VAL A 427 11.08 -7.82 9.51
C VAL A 427 10.71 -7.76 10.98
N VAL A 428 10.20 -6.62 11.43
CA VAL A 428 9.73 -6.42 12.80
C VAL A 428 8.28 -5.96 12.76
N VAL A 429 7.40 -6.70 13.44
CA VAL A 429 5.95 -6.43 13.48
C VAL A 429 5.49 -6.19 14.91
N ASN A 430 4.75 -5.09 15.11
CA ASN A 430 4.15 -4.68 16.37
C ASN A 430 5.19 -4.52 17.48
N GLU A 431 6.23 -3.74 17.19
CA GLU A 431 7.35 -3.48 18.11
C GLU A 431 6.90 -2.95 19.47
N THR A 432 5.85 -2.11 19.48
CA THR A 432 5.28 -1.54 20.71
C THR A 432 4.40 -2.50 21.50
N ALA A 433 4.09 -3.68 20.94
CA ALA A 433 3.34 -4.76 21.58
C ALA A 433 1.95 -4.36 22.15
N GLY A 434 1.22 -3.48 21.47
CA GLY A 434 -0.10 -3.00 21.94
C GLY A 434 -1.23 -3.09 20.91
N GLN A 435 -0.93 -3.43 19.65
CA GLN A 435 -1.90 -3.38 18.56
C GLN A 435 -2.30 -4.76 18.07
N LEU A 436 -3.44 -4.81 17.38
CA LEU A 436 -3.95 -5.99 16.70
C LEU A 436 -3.02 -6.38 15.54
N VAL A 437 -2.64 -7.66 15.49
CA VAL A 437 -1.88 -8.24 14.38
C VAL A 437 -2.62 -9.44 13.85
N GLN A 438 -2.90 -9.47 12.54
CA GLN A 438 -3.62 -10.56 11.89
C GLN A 438 -2.88 -10.95 10.62
N LEU A 439 -2.25 -12.13 10.61
CA LEU A 439 -1.47 -12.61 9.50
C LEU A 439 -2.13 -13.87 8.94
N ASP A 440 -2.63 -13.79 7.71
CA ASP A 440 -3.18 -14.92 6.96
C ASP A 440 -2.20 -15.29 5.84
N GLY A 441 -1.59 -16.47 5.95
CA GLY A 441 -0.52 -16.97 5.10
C GLY A 441 0.76 -17.33 5.87
N ASP A 442 1.68 -18.00 5.19
CA ASP A 442 2.92 -18.51 5.77
C ASP A 442 3.91 -17.39 6.09
N VAL A 443 4.72 -17.63 7.12
CA VAL A 443 5.91 -16.85 7.46
C VAL A 443 7.14 -17.64 7.08
N VAL A 444 7.88 -17.15 6.08
CA VAL A 444 9.12 -17.77 5.59
C VAL A 444 10.29 -16.86 5.93
N THR A 445 11.27 -17.39 6.66
CA THR A 445 12.49 -16.66 7.04
C THR A 445 13.72 -17.49 6.67
N GLY A 446 14.65 -16.92 5.91
CA GLY A 446 15.84 -17.68 5.49
C GLY A 446 16.85 -16.89 4.68
N ALA A 447 17.61 -17.59 3.84
CA ALA A 447 18.59 -17.00 2.95
C ALA A 447 18.43 -17.60 1.55
N LEU A 448 18.74 -16.85 0.50
CA LEU A 448 18.83 -17.42 -0.85
C LEU A 448 20.12 -18.27 -0.98
N PRO A 449 20.18 -19.20 -1.95
CA PRO A 449 21.37 -20.02 -2.15
C PRO A 449 22.60 -19.15 -2.43
N GLY A 450 23.71 -19.43 -1.75
CA GLY A 450 24.98 -18.69 -1.90
C GLY A 450 25.08 -17.40 -1.08
N GLU A 451 24.05 -17.03 -0.33
CA GLU A 451 24.08 -15.87 0.55
C GLU A 451 24.81 -16.17 1.86
N THR A 452 25.53 -15.17 2.38
CA THR A 452 26.25 -15.24 3.67
C THR A 452 25.51 -14.54 4.81
N GLY A 453 24.51 -13.72 4.50
CA GLY A 453 23.65 -13.07 5.50
C GLY A 453 22.53 -13.99 5.98
N THR A 454 21.99 -13.71 7.17
CA THR A 454 20.77 -14.35 7.69
C THR A 454 19.60 -13.38 7.67
N ALA A 455 18.38 -13.93 7.64
CA ALA A 455 17.17 -13.15 7.84
C ALA A 455 16.61 -13.36 9.24
N ALA A 456 16.05 -12.30 9.82
CA ALA A 456 15.37 -12.32 11.11
C ALA A 456 13.97 -11.73 10.98
N THR A 457 12.95 -12.45 11.45
CA THR A 457 11.55 -12.04 11.43
C THR A 457 11.00 -12.08 12.85
N ARG A 458 10.55 -10.94 13.40
CA ARG A 458 9.97 -10.85 14.74
C ARG A 458 8.52 -10.40 14.68
N ILE A 459 7.63 -11.17 15.29
CA ILE A 459 6.18 -10.97 15.31
C ILE A 459 5.68 -11.02 16.75
N VAL A 460 4.97 -9.97 17.16
CA VAL A 460 4.32 -9.89 18.47
C VAL A 460 2.80 -9.83 18.31
N LEU A 461 2.12 -10.91 18.67
CA LEU A 461 0.65 -11.00 18.72
C LEU A 461 0.17 -10.60 20.12
N ALA A 462 0.21 -9.32 20.44
CA ALA A 462 -0.02 -8.84 21.82
C ALA A 462 -1.50 -8.69 22.21
N ALA A 463 -2.36 -8.26 21.27
CA ALA A 463 -3.75 -7.93 21.58
C ALA A 463 -4.70 -9.14 21.39
N PRO A 464 -5.78 -9.25 22.18
CA PRO A 464 -6.83 -10.25 21.95
C PRO A 464 -7.38 -10.17 20.53
N GLY A 465 -7.59 -11.33 19.89
CA GLY A 465 -8.00 -11.41 18.49
C GLY A 465 -6.86 -11.25 17.47
N SER A 466 -5.62 -11.06 17.94
CA SER A 466 -4.43 -11.18 17.09
C SER A 466 -4.19 -12.64 16.72
N PHE A 467 -3.78 -12.89 15.48
CA PHE A 467 -3.46 -14.23 15.04
C PHE A 467 -2.36 -14.31 13.99
N LEU A 468 -1.74 -15.49 13.93
CA LEU A 468 -1.07 -16.03 12.75
C LEU A 468 -1.83 -17.29 12.31
N HIS A 469 -2.34 -17.29 11.09
CA HIS A 469 -2.92 -18.45 10.42
C HIS A 469 -1.98 -18.84 9.28
N GLY A 470 -1.10 -19.80 9.52
CA GLY A 470 -0.04 -20.16 8.59
C GLY A 470 1.11 -20.92 9.26
N GLY A 471 1.96 -21.52 8.43
CA GLY A 471 3.18 -22.17 8.85
C GLY A 471 4.33 -21.18 9.11
N ILE A 472 5.34 -21.65 9.82
CA ILE A 472 6.63 -20.97 9.99
C ILE A 472 7.71 -21.87 9.38
N ALA A 473 8.44 -21.38 8.38
CA ALA A 473 9.38 -22.21 7.63
C ALA A 473 10.66 -21.46 7.24
N GLY A 474 11.70 -22.25 6.95
CA GLY A 474 12.88 -21.78 6.22
C GLY A 474 12.59 -21.52 4.75
N TYR A 475 13.52 -20.84 4.08
CA TYR A 475 13.50 -20.73 2.63
C TYR A 475 13.87 -22.08 2.00
N ALA A 476 13.05 -22.55 1.06
CA ALA A 476 13.32 -23.74 0.26
C ALA A 476 13.37 -23.36 -1.24
N SER A 477 14.39 -23.82 -1.97
CA SER A 477 14.45 -23.72 -3.43
C SER A 477 13.92 -24.99 -4.10
N ALA A 478 13.62 -24.90 -5.40
CA ALA A 478 13.22 -26.05 -6.20
C ALA A 478 14.30 -27.14 -6.31
N ASP A 479 15.58 -26.77 -6.14
CA ASP A 479 16.73 -27.68 -6.25
C ASP A 479 17.05 -28.39 -4.92
N GLY A 480 16.18 -28.27 -3.91
CA GLY A 480 16.35 -28.92 -2.61
C GLY A 480 17.25 -28.16 -1.62
N TYR A 481 17.69 -26.94 -1.94
CA TYR A 481 18.35 -26.08 -0.96
C TYR A 481 17.34 -25.65 0.10
N TYR A 482 17.74 -25.74 1.38
CA TYR A 482 16.94 -25.30 2.51
C TYR A 482 17.78 -24.47 3.48
N HIS A 483 17.22 -23.35 3.94
CA HIS A 483 17.85 -22.51 4.96
C HIS A 483 16.80 -21.88 5.88
N ALA A 484 16.86 -22.20 7.16
CA ALA A 484 16.09 -21.54 8.20
C ALA A 484 16.80 -20.29 8.70
N GLY A 485 16.11 -19.16 8.71
CA GLY A 485 16.55 -17.94 9.42
C GLY A 485 15.89 -17.84 10.79
N ASP A 486 16.06 -16.70 11.46
CA ASP A 486 15.65 -16.54 12.85
C ASP A 486 14.23 -15.98 12.91
N THR A 487 13.25 -16.82 13.24
CA THR A 487 11.87 -16.38 13.43
C THR A 487 11.55 -16.27 14.92
N GLU A 488 11.09 -15.10 15.38
CA GLU A 488 10.57 -14.89 16.72
C GLU A 488 9.05 -14.68 16.67
N LEU A 489 8.28 -15.56 17.31
CA LEU A 489 6.85 -15.41 17.51
C LEU A 489 6.53 -15.30 19.00
N THR A 490 5.93 -14.18 19.39
CA THR A 490 5.35 -14.01 20.73
C THR A 490 3.83 -14.00 20.64
N ILE A 491 3.18 -14.91 21.36
CA ILE A 491 1.72 -15.06 21.44
C ILE A 491 1.26 -14.55 22.80
N GLY A 492 0.59 -13.40 22.80
CA GLY A 492 0.03 -12.77 23.99
C GLY A 492 -1.29 -13.42 24.45
N PRO A 493 -1.80 -13.03 25.63
CA PRO A 493 -3.09 -13.49 26.14
C PRO A 493 -4.23 -13.22 25.14
N GLY A 494 -5.01 -14.25 24.81
CA GLY A 494 -6.12 -14.15 23.86
C GLY A 494 -5.72 -14.05 22.38
N ALA A 495 -4.42 -14.14 22.06
CA ALA A 495 -3.93 -14.30 20.69
C ALA A 495 -3.73 -15.77 20.33
N THR A 496 -3.72 -16.08 19.04
CA THR A 496 -3.64 -17.47 18.54
C THR A 496 -2.66 -17.62 17.40
N TRP A 497 -1.81 -18.64 17.44
CA TRP A 497 -1.16 -19.17 16.25
C TRP A 497 -1.82 -20.48 15.85
N ARG A 498 -2.38 -20.55 14.64
CA ARG A 498 -2.89 -21.77 14.04
C ARG A 498 -1.98 -22.19 12.91
N HIS A 499 -1.42 -23.40 13.02
CA HIS A 499 -0.62 -23.98 11.95
C HIS A 499 -1.53 -24.53 10.86
N ASP A 500 -1.54 -23.86 9.70
CA ASP A 500 -2.35 -24.23 8.53
C ASP A 500 -1.52 -24.89 7.40
N GLY A 501 -0.21 -25.01 7.58
CA GLY A 501 0.70 -25.56 6.57
C GLY A 501 0.53 -27.07 6.34
N VAL A 502 0.72 -27.49 5.09
CA VAL A 502 0.80 -28.93 4.71
C VAL A 502 2.01 -29.62 5.30
N ASP A 503 3.08 -28.85 5.54
CA ASP A 503 4.29 -29.35 6.17
C ASP A 503 4.07 -29.41 7.68
N HIS A 504 4.23 -30.61 8.24
CA HIS A 504 4.04 -30.95 9.65
C HIS A 504 5.15 -30.42 10.59
N ARG A 505 5.86 -29.36 10.16
CA ARG A 505 7.02 -28.79 10.84
C ARG A 505 6.95 -27.26 10.81
N ALA A 506 7.23 -26.65 11.95
CA ALA A 506 7.47 -25.23 12.12
C ALA A 506 8.93 -25.02 12.52
N ASP A 507 9.72 -24.39 11.67
CA ASP A 507 11.17 -24.22 11.86
C ASP A 507 11.50 -22.77 12.22
N PHE A 508 11.88 -22.54 13.47
CA PHE A 508 12.19 -21.23 14.00
C PHE A 508 13.67 -20.83 13.80
N GLY A 509 14.50 -21.70 13.23
CA GLY A 509 15.94 -21.45 13.09
C GLY A 509 16.63 -21.27 14.44
N GLY A 510 17.36 -20.17 14.63
CA GLY A 510 17.91 -19.73 15.92
C GLY A 510 16.97 -18.77 16.68
N GLY A 511 15.73 -18.63 16.23
CA GLY A 511 14.76 -17.70 16.80
C GLY A 511 14.01 -18.26 18.02
N LYS A 512 12.76 -17.85 18.20
CA LYS A 512 12.00 -18.05 19.45
C LYS A 512 10.51 -18.27 19.25
N LEU A 513 9.92 -19.16 20.05
CA LEU A 513 8.49 -19.23 20.32
C LEU A 513 8.22 -18.88 21.79
N ALA A 514 7.46 -17.80 22.04
CA ALA A 514 6.99 -17.44 23.37
C ALA A 514 5.46 -17.46 23.42
N VAL A 515 4.89 -18.21 24.36
CA VAL A 515 3.44 -18.24 24.63
C VAL A 515 3.18 -17.69 26.02
N ALA A 516 2.53 -16.54 26.10
CA ALA A 516 2.26 -15.82 27.34
C ALA A 516 0.83 -16.01 27.81
N GLY A 517 0.63 -16.23 29.12
CA GLY A 517 -0.69 -16.32 29.74
C GLY A 517 -1.63 -17.25 28.97
N SER A 518 -2.83 -16.76 28.62
CA SER A 518 -3.84 -17.50 27.85
C SER A 518 -3.63 -17.53 26.32
N GLY A 519 -2.42 -17.25 25.83
CA GLY A 519 -2.07 -17.39 24.41
C GLY A 519 -2.21 -18.83 23.92
N VAL A 520 -2.57 -19.01 22.65
CA VAL A 520 -2.95 -20.31 22.09
C VAL A 520 -2.04 -20.72 20.93
N VAL A 521 -1.52 -21.95 20.99
CA VAL A 521 -1.02 -22.68 19.80
C VAL A 521 -2.09 -23.68 19.40
N ASP A 522 -2.60 -23.57 18.17
CA ASP A 522 -3.73 -24.32 17.65
C ASP A 522 -3.28 -25.29 16.54
N ALA A 523 -3.34 -26.58 16.87
CA ALA A 523 -3.04 -27.71 16.00
C ALA A 523 -4.32 -28.48 15.59
N THR A 524 -5.51 -27.86 15.65
CA THR A 524 -6.80 -28.54 15.43
C THR A 524 -7.04 -28.98 13.99
N ARG A 525 -6.22 -28.56 13.02
CA ARG A 525 -6.28 -29.05 11.65
C ARG A 525 -5.50 -30.35 11.40
N LEU A 526 -4.78 -30.84 12.41
CA LEU A 526 -3.83 -31.96 12.26
C LEU A 526 -4.36 -33.27 12.87
N LEU A 527 -5.57 -33.72 12.50
CA LEU A 527 -6.06 -35.04 12.94
C LEU A 527 -5.10 -36.16 12.50
N GLY A 528 -4.59 -36.94 13.46
CA GLY A 528 -3.64 -38.04 13.22
C GLY A 528 -2.24 -37.61 12.79
N ASN A 529 -2.00 -36.30 12.69
CA ASN A 529 -0.74 -35.72 12.25
C ASN A 529 0.00 -35.05 13.42
N VAL A 530 1.27 -34.74 13.16
CA VAL A 530 2.18 -34.15 14.14
C VAL A 530 2.48 -32.71 13.74
N LEU A 531 2.43 -31.76 14.66
CA LEU A 531 3.11 -30.48 14.52
C LEU A 531 4.46 -30.58 15.21
N THR A 532 5.55 -30.51 14.45
CA THR A 532 6.91 -30.47 15.02
C THR A 532 7.39 -29.03 15.08
N ILE A 533 7.55 -28.49 16.28
CA ILE A 533 8.15 -27.17 16.53
C ILE A 533 9.65 -27.38 16.71
N ASP A 534 10.47 -26.77 15.86
CA ASP A 534 11.88 -27.10 15.72
C ASP A 534 12.76 -25.87 15.48
N GLY A 535 14.08 -26.08 15.44
CA GLY A 535 15.06 -25.04 15.11
C GLY A 535 16.25 -25.57 14.31
N ALA A 536 17.19 -24.66 14.02
CA ALA A 536 18.40 -24.98 13.25
C ALA A 536 19.44 -25.71 14.12
N SER A 537 20.18 -26.63 13.50
CA SER A 537 21.27 -27.35 14.17
C SER A 537 22.40 -26.39 14.60
N GLY A 538 22.79 -26.45 15.87
CA GLY A 538 23.96 -25.73 16.42
C GLY A 538 23.66 -24.41 17.15
N GLN A 539 22.59 -23.70 16.83
CA GLN A 539 22.11 -22.55 17.63
C GLN A 539 20.80 -22.86 18.38
N GLY A 540 19.91 -23.61 17.73
CA GLY A 540 18.65 -24.09 18.28
C GLY A 540 17.63 -22.99 18.58
N ALA A 541 16.35 -23.30 18.44
CA ALA A 541 15.28 -22.36 18.78
C ALA A 541 15.02 -22.32 20.29
N ASP A 542 14.60 -21.16 20.81
CA ASP A 542 14.15 -20.99 22.18
C ASP A 542 12.63 -21.17 22.27
N VAL A 543 12.16 -22.05 23.17
CA VAL A 543 10.72 -22.23 23.43
C VAL A 543 10.40 -21.87 24.88
N ALA A 544 9.47 -20.94 25.08
CA ALA A 544 8.98 -20.53 26.39
C ALA A 544 7.45 -20.59 26.47
N LEU A 545 6.93 -21.44 27.36
CA LEU A 545 5.52 -21.57 27.68
C LEU A 545 5.28 -21.01 29.09
N SER A 546 4.60 -19.88 29.17
CA SER A 546 4.26 -19.25 30.44
C SER A 546 3.15 -20.02 31.16
N ASP A 547 2.90 -19.68 32.43
CA ASP A 547 1.73 -20.19 33.14
C ASP A 547 0.43 -19.89 32.39
N ARG A 548 -0.48 -20.87 32.36
CA ARG A 548 -1.75 -20.89 31.61
C ARG A 548 -1.63 -20.92 30.08
N ALA A 549 -0.44 -21.08 29.49
CA ALA A 549 -0.26 -21.24 28.04
C ALA A 549 -1.09 -22.41 27.50
N VAL A 550 -1.73 -22.22 26.34
CA VAL A 550 -2.74 -23.15 25.83
C VAL A 550 -2.26 -23.84 24.57
N LEU A 551 -2.31 -25.17 24.59
CA LEU A 551 -2.08 -26.02 23.43
C LEU A 551 -3.40 -26.66 23.05
N ARG A 552 -3.93 -26.27 21.89
CA ARG A 552 -5.23 -26.70 21.38
C ARG A 552 -5.04 -27.71 20.26
N MET A 553 -5.82 -28.78 20.28
CA MET A 553 -5.65 -29.92 19.36
C MET A 553 -6.99 -30.57 19.00
N TYR A 554 -6.95 -31.37 17.93
CA TYR A 554 -8.03 -32.26 17.52
C TYR A 554 -7.81 -33.66 18.11
N THR A 555 -8.88 -34.34 18.50
CA THR A 555 -8.83 -35.74 18.95
C THR A 555 -9.89 -36.61 18.30
N ASP A 556 -9.70 -37.92 18.33
CA ASP A 556 -10.75 -38.93 18.16
C ASP A 556 -10.60 -39.95 19.29
N VAL A 557 -11.23 -39.65 20.43
CA VAL A 557 -11.18 -40.56 21.59
C VAL A 557 -12.02 -41.81 21.41
N THR A 558 -12.96 -41.78 20.46
CA THR A 558 -13.88 -42.89 20.18
C THR A 558 -13.35 -43.89 19.16
N GLY A 559 -12.38 -43.50 18.33
CA GLY A 559 -11.97 -44.29 17.17
C GLY A 559 -13.06 -44.35 16.09
N VAL A 560 -13.93 -43.36 15.99
CA VAL A 560 -14.98 -43.35 14.95
C VAL A 560 -14.35 -43.25 13.56
N ALA A 561 -13.19 -42.60 13.44
CA ALA A 561 -12.41 -42.52 12.20
C ALA A 561 -11.36 -43.65 12.06
N GLY A 562 -11.33 -44.64 12.97
CA GLY A 562 -10.37 -45.74 12.96
C GLY A 562 -9.89 -46.15 14.35
N ALA A 563 -8.57 -46.21 14.58
CA ALA A 563 -8.05 -46.36 15.93
C ALA A 563 -8.18 -45.02 16.68
N PRO A 564 -8.47 -45.02 17.99
CA PRO A 564 -8.44 -43.79 18.78
C PRO A 564 -7.11 -43.05 18.59
N ALA A 565 -7.19 -41.77 18.27
CA ALA A 565 -6.04 -40.96 17.90
C ALA A 565 -6.14 -39.55 18.46
N ALA A 566 -5.01 -38.87 18.61
CA ALA A 566 -4.97 -37.46 18.97
C ALA A 566 -3.92 -36.76 18.11
N GLY A 567 -4.19 -35.51 17.73
CA GLY A 567 -3.16 -34.65 17.17
C GLY A 567 -2.03 -34.48 18.18
N ARG A 568 -0.79 -34.40 17.68
CA ARG A 568 0.40 -34.34 18.53
C ARG A 568 1.22 -33.09 18.25
N ILE A 569 1.67 -32.41 19.29
CA ILE A 569 2.70 -31.36 19.20
C ILE A 569 4.01 -31.95 19.71
N VAL A 570 5.08 -31.83 18.92
CA VAL A 570 6.42 -32.29 19.29
C VAL A 570 7.35 -31.08 19.30
N PHE A 571 8.05 -30.86 20.42
CA PHE A 571 9.19 -29.95 20.47
C PHE A 571 10.43 -30.76 20.05
N GLY A 572 10.93 -30.46 18.86
CA GLY A 572 11.98 -31.21 18.17
C GLY A 572 13.37 -31.03 18.77
N GLY A 573 14.32 -31.82 18.26
CA GLY A 573 15.71 -31.81 18.73
C GLY A 573 16.49 -30.53 18.38
N GLY A 574 16.00 -29.74 17.43
CA GLY A 574 16.52 -28.41 17.12
C GLY A 574 16.03 -27.32 18.09
N VAL A 575 15.20 -27.63 19.08
CA VAL A 575 14.92 -26.70 20.19
C VAL A 575 16.12 -26.72 21.15
N GLY A 576 16.84 -25.60 21.21
CA GLY A 576 18.05 -25.45 22.03
C GLY A 576 17.74 -25.19 23.51
N GLN A 577 16.73 -24.37 23.79
CA GLN A 577 16.25 -24.09 25.14
C GLN A 577 14.74 -24.32 25.24
N PHE A 578 14.31 -24.87 26.37
CA PHE A 578 12.90 -25.12 26.65
C PHE A 578 12.56 -24.72 28.08
N ALA A 579 11.56 -23.86 28.24
CA ALA A 579 11.06 -23.42 29.54
C ALA A 579 9.53 -23.52 29.62
N ALA A 580 9.03 -24.33 30.56
CA ALA A 580 7.61 -24.40 30.90
C ALA A 580 7.42 -24.42 32.44
N PRO A 581 7.74 -23.30 33.13
CA PRO A 581 7.79 -23.26 34.60
C PRO A 581 6.40 -23.28 35.28
N GLY A 582 5.33 -22.97 34.54
CA GLY A 582 3.96 -22.95 35.04
C GLY A 582 3.11 -24.14 34.61
N THR A 583 1.78 -23.96 34.64
CA THR A 583 0.81 -24.95 34.19
C THR A 583 0.48 -24.74 32.72
N VAL A 584 0.82 -25.72 31.88
CA VAL A 584 0.37 -25.79 30.50
C VAL A 584 -1.07 -26.31 30.45
N ARG A 585 -1.92 -25.71 29.62
CA ARG A 585 -3.33 -26.05 29.48
C ARG A 585 -3.59 -26.72 28.14
N ILE A 586 -4.20 -27.90 28.18
CA ILE A 586 -4.62 -28.63 26.97
C ILE A 586 -6.09 -28.33 26.69
N ALA A 587 -6.41 -27.91 25.46
CA ALA A 587 -7.76 -27.64 25.01
C ALA A 587 -8.13 -28.56 23.83
N ILE A 588 -9.36 -29.07 23.83
CA ILE A 588 -9.90 -29.91 22.76
C ILE A 588 -11.23 -29.31 22.35
N VAL A 589 -11.30 -28.84 21.11
CA VAL A 589 -12.50 -28.18 20.55
C VAL A 589 -13.11 -28.95 19.38
N ARG A 590 -12.47 -30.04 18.94
CA ARG A 590 -12.95 -30.92 17.87
C ARG A 590 -12.65 -32.37 18.20
N ASP A 591 -13.71 -33.19 18.16
CA ASP A 591 -13.65 -34.65 18.28
C ASP A 591 -14.89 -35.26 17.60
N PRO A 592 -14.77 -36.36 16.81
CA PRO A 592 -15.91 -37.06 16.21
C PRO A 592 -17.01 -37.44 17.21
N LEU A 593 -16.65 -37.69 18.48
CA LEU A 593 -17.61 -37.91 19.56
C LEU A 593 -18.66 -36.81 19.62
N PHE A 594 -18.27 -35.56 19.37
CA PHE A 594 -19.14 -34.39 19.46
C PHE A 594 -20.26 -34.43 18.41
N ASP A 595 -20.02 -35.06 17.27
CA ASP A 595 -20.97 -35.15 16.16
C ASP A 595 -21.67 -36.51 16.07
N SER A 596 -21.17 -37.52 16.80
CA SER A 596 -21.62 -38.92 16.71
C SER A 596 -23.07 -39.18 17.17
N GLY A 597 -23.67 -38.27 17.95
CA GLY A 597 -24.94 -38.52 18.64
C GLY A 597 -24.83 -39.48 19.84
N ALA A 598 -23.63 -40.02 20.12
CA ALA A 598 -23.37 -40.98 21.19
C ALA A 598 -23.09 -40.33 22.56
N LEU A 599 -23.17 -39.00 22.64
CA LEU A 599 -23.04 -38.28 23.89
C LEU A 599 -24.24 -38.54 24.80
N ALA A 600 -23.96 -38.79 26.08
CA ALA A 600 -25.01 -38.95 27.06
C ALA A 600 -25.71 -37.61 27.31
N ASP A 601 -27.04 -37.56 27.15
CA ASP A 601 -27.84 -36.36 27.40
C ASP A 601 -28.08 -36.17 28.90
N ASN A 602 -27.04 -35.82 29.65
CA ASN A 602 -27.19 -35.47 31.06
C ASN A 602 -26.23 -34.35 31.48
N ASP A 603 -26.63 -33.61 32.51
CA ASP A 603 -25.91 -32.46 33.06
C ASP A 603 -24.76 -32.87 34.01
N ALA A 604 -24.45 -34.17 34.12
CA ALA A 604 -23.30 -34.66 34.86
C ALA A 604 -22.10 -34.85 33.91
N PRO A 605 -20.86 -34.50 34.33
CA PRO A 605 -19.68 -34.79 33.54
C PRO A 605 -19.49 -36.31 33.35
N VAL A 606 -19.48 -36.77 32.11
CA VAL A 606 -19.17 -38.16 31.72
C VAL A 606 -17.75 -38.22 31.19
N LEU A 607 -16.95 -39.19 31.67
CA LEU A 607 -15.61 -39.45 31.14
C LEU A 607 -15.70 -40.43 29.97
N TYR A 608 -15.18 -40.00 28.82
CA TYR A 608 -14.93 -40.83 27.64
C TYR A 608 -13.42 -41.15 27.60
N PRO A 609 -13.01 -42.33 28.13
CA PRO A 609 -11.60 -42.66 28.28
C PRO A 609 -10.96 -43.05 26.95
N ILE A 610 -9.66 -42.81 26.84
CA ILE A 610 -8.78 -43.34 25.79
C ILE A 610 -7.56 -43.98 26.48
N ALA A 611 -6.94 -44.97 25.82
CA ALA A 611 -5.61 -45.42 26.22
C ALA A 611 -4.66 -44.21 26.29
N ALA A 612 -3.83 -44.14 27.31
CA ALA A 612 -2.97 -42.99 27.55
C ALA A 612 -2.13 -42.69 26.29
N SER A 613 -2.37 -41.53 25.68
CA SER A 613 -1.81 -41.16 24.38
C SER A 613 -0.98 -39.89 24.51
N VAL A 614 0.23 -39.88 23.94
CA VAL A 614 1.11 -38.70 23.96
C VAL A 614 0.54 -37.64 23.01
N VAL A 615 0.15 -36.50 23.57
CA VAL A 615 -0.39 -35.36 22.81
C VAL A 615 0.59 -34.19 22.74
N VAL A 616 1.52 -34.10 23.68
CA VAL A 616 2.64 -33.18 23.63
C VAL A 616 3.91 -33.92 24.02
N ASP A 617 4.96 -33.80 23.21
CA ASP A 617 6.24 -34.45 23.43
C ASP A 617 7.38 -33.44 23.40
N ALA A 618 8.08 -33.27 24.52
CA ALA A 618 9.28 -32.44 24.61
C ALA A 618 10.56 -33.27 24.76
N THR A 619 10.48 -34.60 24.66
CA THR A 619 11.63 -35.51 24.88
C THR A 619 12.85 -35.18 24.01
N PRO A 620 12.71 -34.76 22.74
CA PRO A 620 13.88 -34.38 21.93
C PRO A 620 14.49 -33.03 22.30
N ALA A 621 13.71 -32.11 22.88
CA ALA A 621 14.09 -30.71 23.05
C ALA A 621 15.13 -30.48 24.14
N ALA A 622 15.89 -29.39 24.00
CA ALA A 622 16.93 -28.95 24.92
C ALA A 622 17.94 -30.07 25.26
N GLY A 623 18.42 -30.80 24.24
CA GLY A 623 19.33 -31.93 24.45
C GLY A 623 18.74 -33.07 25.28
N GLY A 624 17.41 -33.19 25.28
CA GLY A 624 16.66 -34.18 26.04
C GLY A 624 16.51 -33.88 27.52
N VAL A 625 16.65 -32.63 27.96
CA VAL A 625 16.37 -32.24 29.36
C VAL A 625 15.10 -31.40 29.53
N ALA A 626 14.38 -31.09 28.45
CA ALA A 626 13.13 -30.36 28.51
C ALA A 626 12.08 -31.07 29.39
N ALA A 627 11.38 -30.33 30.25
CA ALA A 627 10.37 -30.87 31.15
C ALA A 627 9.25 -29.86 31.41
N PHE A 628 8.05 -30.37 31.69
CA PHE A 628 6.88 -29.59 32.09
C PHE A 628 6.74 -29.52 33.61
N ALA A 629 6.47 -28.32 34.15
CA ALA A 629 6.19 -28.16 35.57
C ALA A 629 4.79 -28.68 35.93
N ALA A 630 3.75 -28.29 35.22
CA ALA A 630 2.40 -28.78 35.47
C ALA A 630 1.56 -28.83 34.20
N VAL A 631 0.48 -29.61 34.23
CA VAL A 631 -0.50 -29.67 33.13
C VAL A 631 -1.92 -29.71 33.68
N SER A 632 -2.86 -29.09 32.96
CA SER A 632 -4.30 -29.19 33.24
C SER A 632 -5.12 -29.19 31.95
N GLY A 633 -6.33 -29.76 32.01
CA GLY A 633 -7.30 -29.65 30.93
C GLY A 633 -8.07 -28.34 31.02
N ARG A 634 -8.10 -27.58 29.94
CA ARG A 634 -8.94 -26.38 29.80
C ARG A 634 -10.35 -26.80 29.40
N THR A 635 -11.35 -26.33 30.14
CA THR A 635 -12.75 -26.49 29.78
C THR A 635 -13.08 -25.58 28.60
N GLU A 636 -13.65 -26.15 27.55
CA GLU A 636 -14.14 -25.41 26.38
C GLU A 636 -15.64 -25.69 26.19
N ALA A 637 -16.39 -24.68 25.78
CA ALA A 637 -17.76 -24.85 25.34
C ALA A 637 -17.76 -25.18 23.84
N VAL A 638 -18.32 -26.33 23.48
CA VAL A 638 -18.36 -26.82 22.09
C VAL A 638 -19.78 -27.15 21.67
N ALA A 639 -20.08 -26.92 20.39
CA ALA A 639 -21.29 -27.43 19.79
C ALA A 639 -21.19 -28.95 19.67
N VAL A 640 -22.26 -29.65 20.01
CA VAL A 640 -22.36 -31.11 19.93
C VAL A 640 -23.72 -31.54 19.39
N THR A 641 -23.82 -32.77 18.93
CA THR A 641 -25.06 -33.42 18.51
C THR A 641 -25.47 -34.49 19.51
N VAL A 642 -26.69 -34.40 20.03
CA VAL A 642 -27.27 -35.35 20.99
C VAL A 642 -28.66 -35.76 20.51
N GLY A 643 -28.86 -37.04 20.20
CA GLY A 643 -30.13 -37.55 19.66
C GLY A 643 -30.58 -36.84 18.38
N GLY A 644 -29.63 -36.39 17.54
CA GLY A 644 -29.90 -35.64 16.30
C GLY A 644 -30.19 -34.15 16.49
N ALA A 645 -30.13 -33.61 17.72
CA ALA A 645 -30.31 -32.19 18.00
C ALA A 645 -28.99 -31.51 18.39
N ALA A 646 -28.78 -30.28 17.92
CA ALA A 646 -27.65 -29.45 18.33
C ALA A 646 -27.79 -29.05 19.81
N ARG A 647 -26.72 -29.23 20.57
CA ARG A 647 -26.58 -28.88 22.00
C ARG A 647 -25.22 -28.22 22.23
N THR A 648 -25.01 -27.69 23.42
CA THR A 648 -23.69 -27.26 23.88
C THR A 648 -23.20 -28.20 24.96
N ALA A 649 -21.93 -28.58 24.91
CA ALA A 649 -21.27 -29.32 25.97
C ALA A 649 -20.07 -28.54 26.49
N LEU A 650 -19.79 -28.72 27.78
CA LEU A 650 -18.51 -28.35 28.38
C LEU A 650 -17.58 -29.56 28.28
N VAL A 651 -16.45 -29.38 27.62
CA VAL A 651 -15.46 -30.42 27.40
C VAL A 651 -14.18 -30.06 28.13
N GLN A 652 -13.73 -30.94 29.02
CA GLN A 652 -12.45 -30.82 29.72
C GLN A 652 -11.57 -32.04 29.44
N PRO A 653 -10.39 -31.86 28.82
CA PRO A 653 -9.43 -32.95 28.63
C PRO A 653 -8.93 -33.50 29.97
N ALA A 654 -8.95 -34.83 30.13
CA ALA A 654 -8.30 -35.50 31.25
C ALA A 654 -6.83 -35.75 30.89
N VAL A 655 -5.92 -34.95 31.44
CA VAL A 655 -4.49 -34.97 31.10
C VAL A 655 -3.60 -35.26 32.30
N ALA A 656 -2.41 -35.79 32.04
CA ALA A 656 -1.37 -36.00 33.04
C ALA A 656 0.02 -35.86 32.41
N LEU A 657 1.04 -35.64 33.24
CA LEU A 657 2.44 -35.73 32.81
C LEU A 657 2.90 -37.20 32.77
N SER A 658 3.85 -37.50 31.89
CA SER A 658 4.67 -38.71 32.01
C SER A 658 5.49 -38.70 33.30
N ALA A 659 6.02 -39.86 33.70
CA ALA A 659 6.80 -39.99 34.94
C ALA A 659 8.06 -39.10 34.94
N ASP A 660 8.71 -38.95 33.79
CA ASP A 660 9.86 -38.07 33.58
C ASP A 660 9.48 -36.61 33.29
N ARG A 661 8.18 -36.31 33.23
CA ARG A 661 7.58 -34.99 32.96
C ARG A 661 7.93 -34.41 31.59
N ARG A 662 8.40 -35.22 30.66
CA ARG A 662 8.78 -34.78 29.29
C ARG A 662 7.63 -34.85 28.29
N GLN A 663 6.54 -35.51 28.66
CA GLN A 663 5.37 -35.70 27.81
C GLN A 663 4.09 -35.34 28.54
N ILE A 664 3.09 -34.89 27.78
CA ILE A 664 1.71 -34.73 28.23
C ILE A 664 0.87 -35.85 27.61
N LEU A 665 0.18 -36.58 28.47
CA LEU A 665 -0.65 -37.72 28.13
C LEU A 665 -2.13 -37.33 28.21
N LEU A 666 -2.89 -37.62 27.16
CA LEU A 666 -4.35 -37.59 27.17
C LEU A 666 -4.90 -38.94 27.64
N LYS A 667 -5.83 -38.92 28.59
CA LYS A 667 -6.49 -40.11 29.17
C LYS A 667 -7.98 -40.18 28.87
N GLY A 668 -8.55 -39.12 28.29
CA GLY A 668 -9.95 -39.06 27.88
C GLY A 668 -10.51 -37.65 27.87
N LEU A 669 -11.80 -37.54 27.59
CA LEU A 669 -12.56 -36.28 27.63
C LEU A 669 -13.64 -36.37 28.70
N ARG A 670 -13.69 -35.40 29.62
CA ARG A 670 -14.86 -35.19 30.48
C ARG A 670 -15.82 -34.27 29.74
N VAL A 671 -16.99 -34.78 29.39
CA VAL A 671 -18.02 -34.06 28.65
C VAL A 671 -19.26 -33.90 29.51
N ARG A 672 -19.75 -32.68 29.65
CA ARG A 672 -21.01 -32.35 30.32
C ARG A 672 -21.93 -31.68 29.32
N VAL A 673 -23.02 -32.34 28.93
CA VAL A 673 -24.02 -31.77 28.00
C VAL A 673 -24.91 -30.80 28.78
N LEU A 674 -24.97 -29.55 28.35
CA LEU A 674 -25.76 -28.53 29.03
C LEU A 674 -27.26 -28.72 28.78
N PRO A 675 -28.12 -28.38 29.74
CA PRO A 675 -29.58 -28.35 29.56
C PRO A 675 -30.00 -27.50 28.34
N ARG A 676 -31.09 -27.88 27.67
CA ARG A 676 -31.60 -27.19 26.46
C ARG A 676 -31.83 -25.68 26.64
N ASP A 677 -32.13 -25.24 27.86
CA ASP A 677 -32.51 -23.85 28.16
C ASP A 677 -31.36 -23.01 28.73
N THR A 678 -30.11 -23.46 28.60
CA THR A 678 -28.95 -22.76 29.17
C THR A 678 -28.61 -21.53 28.31
N ILE A 679 -28.99 -20.34 28.78
CA ILE A 679 -28.56 -19.06 28.22
C ILE A 679 -27.14 -18.76 28.70
N PHE A 680 -26.17 -18.64 27.79
CA PHE A 680 -24.80 -18.23 28.12
C PHE A 680 -24.76 -16.76 28.54
N LEU A 681 -24.53 -16.49 29.82
CA LEU A 681 -23.93 -15.25 30.29
C LEU A 681 -22.42 -15.53 30.45
N GLY A 682 -21.61 -15.01 29.54
CA GLY A 682 -20.19 -15.37 29.44
C GLY A 682 -19.35 -15.00 30.67
N GLY A 683 -18.46 -15.92 31.05
CA GLY A 683 -17.31 -15.66 31.91
C GLY A 683 -17.26 -16.49 33.20
N PHE A 684 -16.41 -17.51 33.24
CA PHE A 684 -15.81 -17.99 34.49
C PHE A 684 -14.36 -18.41 34.21
N ASP A 685 -13.43 -17.55 34.62
CA ASP A 685 -12.08 -17.93 35.03
C ASP A 685 -12.15 -18.22 36.54
N ASP A 686 -11.73 -19.43 36.91
CA ASP A 686 -10.90 -19.69 38.11
C ASP A 686 -9.62 -20.40 37.59
#